data_AF-A0A4V0XB64-F1
#
_entry.id   AF-A0A4V0XB64-F1
#
_cell.length_a   1.000
_cell.length_b   1.000
_cell.length_c   1.000
_cell.angle_alpha   90.00
_cell.angle_beta   90.00
_cell.angle_gamma   90.00
#
_symmetry.space_group_name_H-M   'P 1'
#
loop_
_entity.id
_entity.type
_entity.pdbx_description
1 polymer ?
#
loop_
_entity_poly.entity_id
_entity_poly.type
_entity_poly.pdbx_seq_one_letter_code
_entity_poly.pdbx_strand_id
1 'polypeptide(L)'
;MPIFGGIQSPDKGLQEEINHLEEQKRKDPSYNNTLTIIQEYLAKNNVSKQSMPDTSCVKIIPIVFHVFHPAGKSGVPVSQLDFAIDDLNKTFAGTNEDFETVNKAFDSIKSYTSIRFARALIDPEGNITEGIVYYQDKQPGFGNSGTSWDKQIQSCAWDNYKYFNVYVQNDLFANNAVNNSGYCFYPSTWQSDNRLARMVYNYVYLGKGGSSYNYLEFNQTFTHECGHYLDLRHTFEGNSCTGAGDFCADTPPTDGAGKGCEAIQCGGLINGENYMDYNTSCYKNFTADQNKRMEAALLTPSRKSLWQYDNAVATGLLSYNSNNPCVNEYPFISYSKNFVKESEINDGSLGGNPIKIYASAGVKFTEAGRNLEPGIHYILQGVPQGLTEQLEVDESGEIITCSFKGKAVYHNQNNSVQLSFILKDPAFTNGDAESIKNREKTFSLTFLDPWKKTCEQVYAVANKDTSWNSFELSGPINRFYGLLRKDSVYYLENYGRAIITQNQSNDNIVFVEPGTEIGSSSLWRAGGNQGILYSSLYTDLDDKQGYIGFRTQAGNNFYYGWMKVSVSSKNGCRLLEYQYNEKPNEAIIAGAPCDVPLSVTETKDHISFDIYPNPTNGNCTIKIHDSECIGGNIVVYSITGERILSTSINGNTVELSTVDINSGVYCIVIHNRYGMKQFIHTLIKSQ
;
A
#
# COMPACT_ATOMS: atom_id res chain seq x y z
N MET A 1 6.59 -16.97 24.55
CA MET A 1 6.22 -18.38 24.86
C MET A 1 5.29 -18.86 23.76
N PRO A 2 5.40 -20.09 23.26
CA PRO A 2 4.43 -20.62 22.30
C PRO A 2 3.11 -20.91 23.04
N ILE A 3 2.01 -20.40 22.50
CA ILE A 3 0.66 -20.59 23.06
C ILE A 3 0.24 -22.04 22.75
N PHE A 4 0.21 -22.88 23.79
CA PHE A 4 -0.35 -24.23 23.74
C PHE A 4 -1.84 -24.15 24.09
N GLY A 5 -2.68 -24.41 23.09
CA GLY A 5 -4.13 -24.44 23.21
C GLY A 5 -4.75 -24.20 21.84
N GLY A 6 -4.76 -25.22 20.99
CA GLY A 6 -5.33 -25.15 19.65
C GLY A 6 -6.82 -24.86 19.71
N ILE A 7 -7.18 -23.58 19.62
CA ILE A 7 -8.53 -23.14 19.29
C ILE A 7 -8.70 -23.41 17.79
N GLN A 8 -9.43 -24.48 17.46
CA GLN A 8 -9.86 -24.72 16.08
C GLN A 8 -11.00 -23.78 15.77
N SER A 9 -10.71 -22.74 15.00
CA SER A 9 -11.73 -22.07 14.20
C SER A 9 -11.86 -22.79 12.85
N PRO A 10 -13.05 -22.78 12.21
CA PRO A 10 -13.19 -23.16 10.80
C PRO A 10 -12.23 -22.38 9.88
N ASP A 11 -11.88 -21.17 10.30
CA ASP A 11 -10.91 -20.29 9.67
C ASP A 11 -9.54 -20.42 10.37
N LYS A 12 -8.47 -20.60 9.59
CA LYS A 12 -7.11 -20.76 10.14
C LYS A 12 -6.45 -19.41 10.50
N GLY A 13 -7.18 -18.29 10.38
CA GLY A 13 -6.69 -16.92 10.49
C GLY A 13 -6.44 -16.39 11.92
N LEU A 14 -7.23 -16.79 12.92
CA LEU A 14 -7.22 -16.17 14.27
C LEU A 14 -5.83 -16.02 14.88
N GLN A 15 -5.02 -17.10 14.83
CA GLN A 15 -3.70 -17.06 15.46
C GLN A 15 -2.75 -16.09 14.74
N GLU A 16 -2.84 -16.00 13.42
CA GLU A 16 -2.06 -15.05 12.64
C GLU A 16 -2.52 -13.63 12.92
N GLU A 17 -3.83 -13.38 12.95
CA GLU A 17 -4.39 -12.09 13.32
C GLU A 17 -3.90 -11.63 14.70
N ILE A 18 -4.04 -12.45 15.75
CA ILE A 18 -3.56 -12.13 17.10
C ILE A 18 -2.07 -11.77 17.07
N ASN A 19 -1.25 -12.54 16.35
CA ASN A 19 0.18 -12.28 16.24
C ASN A 19 0.46 -10.91 15.57
N HIS A 20 -0.26 -10.57 14.51
CA HIS A 20 -0.09 -9.31 13.78
C HIS A 20 -0.55 -8.11 14.61
N LEU A 21 -1.66 -8.23 15.32
CA LEU A 21 -2.19 -7.20 16.21
C LEU A 21 -1.25 -6.94 17.40
N GLU A 22 -0.73 -7.99 18.04
CA GLU A 22 0.27 -7.87 19.10
C GLU A 22 1.59 -7.31 18.58
N GLU A 23 2.00 -7.68 17.38
CA GLU A 23 3.17 -7.10 16.74
C GLU A 23 2.99 -5.60 16.46
N GLN A 24 1.82 -5.18 15.98
CA GLN A 24 1.49 -3.76 15.82
C GLN A 24 1.64 -3.04 17.15
N LYS A 25 0.98 -3.51 18.22
CA LYS A 25 1.05 -2.89 19.56
C LYS A 25 2.49 -2.72 20.06
N ARG A 26 3.37 -3.67 19.76
CA ARG A 26 4.77 -3.67 20.20
C ARG A 26 5.66 -2.76 19.35
N LYS A 27 5.45 -2.71 18.03
CA LYS A 27 6.34 -2.00 17.09
C LYS A 27 5.90 -0.59 16.76
N ASP A 28 4.63 -0.28 16.94
CA ASP A 28 4.05 1.00 16.57
C ASP A 28 4.22 2.05 17.68
N PRO A 29 5.07 3.08 17.47
CA PRO A 29 5.31 4.08 18.50
C PRO A 29 4.10 4.98 18.77
N SER A 30 3.13 5.03 17.85
CA SER A 30 1.94 5.88 17.96
C SER A 30 0.79 5.23 18.75
N TYR A 31 0.82 3.91 18.92
CA TYR A 31 -0.31 3.18 19.50
C TYR A 31 -0.59 3.58 20.97
N ASN A 32 0.43 3.88 21.77
CA ASN A 32 0.23 4.38 23.14
C ASN A 32 -0.51 5.72 23.20
N ASN A 33 -0.28 6.60 22.22
CA ASN A 33 -1.00 7.87 22.12
C ASN A 33 -2.48 7.64 21.75
N THR A 34 -2.75 6.70 20.82
CA THR A 34 -4.11 6.24 20.51
C THR A 34 -4.84 5.78 21.78
N LEU A 35 -4.21 4.89 22.57
CA LEU A 35 -4.80 4.38 23.80
C LEU A 35 -5.09 5.48 24.82
N THR A 36 -4.19 6.47 24.95
CA THR A 36 -4.38 7.60 25.87
C THR A 36 -5.61 8.41 25.51
N ILE A 37 -5.78 8.74 24.22
CA ILE A 37 -6.95 9.50 23.73
C ILE A 37 -8.25 8.74 23.98
N ILE A 38 -8.24 7.42 23.74
CA ILE A 38 -9.40 6.57 23.99
C ILE A 38 -9.74 6.55 25.47
N GLN A 39 -8.76 6.35 26.35
CA GLN A 39 -8.97 6.33 27.80
C GLN A 39 -9.49 7.68 28.33
N GLU A 40 -8.97 8.80 27.84
CA GLU A 40 -9.46 10.13 28.21
C GLU A 40 -10.91 10.37 27.81
N TYR A 41 -11.30 9.92 26.60
CA TYR A 41 -12.68 10.02 26.16
C TYR A 41 -13.61 9.17 27.03
N LEU A 42 -13.26 7.92 27.29
CA LEU A 42 -14.05 7.01 28.11
C LEU A 42 -14.20 7.53 29.54
N ALA A 43 -13.13 8.06 30.15
CA ALA A 43 -13.16 8.64 31.49
C ALA A 43 -14.12 9.85 31.59
N LYS A 44 -14.17 10.69 30.55
CA LYS A 44 -15.06 11.88 30.49
C LYS A 44 -16.52 11.52 30.23
N ASN A 45 -16.79 10.42 29.54
CA ASN A 45 -18.13 10.01 29.09
C ASN A 45 -18.70 8.80 29.86
N ASN A 46 -18.19 8.55 31.08
CA ASN A 46 -18.71 7.53 31.99
C ASN A 46 -20.07 7.95 32.58
N VAL A 47 -21.14 7.81 31.80
CA VAL A 47 -22.51 8.03 32.28
C VAL A 47 -23.13 6.71 32.74
N SER A 48 -23.76 6.72 33.92
CA SER A 48 -24.33 5.56 34.62
C SER A 48 -25.64 5.00 34.04
N LYS A 49 -26.13 5.54 32.92
CA LYS A 49 -27.26 5.02 32.15
C LYS A 49 -26.82 4.84 30.69
N GLN A 50 -26.67 3.59 30.25
CA GLN A 50 -26.46 3.26 28.85
C GLN A 50 -27.81 3.41 28.13
N SER A 51 -28.05 4.55 27.47
CA SER A 51 -29.12 4.67 26.48
C SER A 51 -28.62 4.19 25.12
N MET A 52 -29.52 3.67 24.30
CA MET A 52 -29.19 3.39 22.90
C MET A 52 -28.67 4.67 22.20
N PRO A 53 -27.64 4.56 21.34
CA PRO A 53 -27.05 5.74 20.71
C PRO A 53 -28.04 6.52 19.85
N ASP A 54 -27.91 7.85 19.86
CA ASP A 54 -28.65 8.70 18.95
C ASP A 54 -28.11 8.52 17.51
N THR A 55 -29.00 8.11 16.61
CA THR A 55 -28.69 7.89 15.19
C THR A 55 -29.15 9.06 14.31
N SER A 56 -29.62 10.17 14.90
CA SER A 56 -29.90 11.41 14.19
C SER A 56 -28.68 11.96 13.46
N CYS A 57 -27.48 11.67 13.99
CA CYS A 57 -26.21 11.99 13.37
C CYS A 57 -25.39 10.74 13.03
N VAL A 58 -25.39 10.36 11.74
CA VAL A 58 -24.63 9.23 11.22
C VAL A 58 -23.21 9.64 10.80
N LYS A 59 -22.20 8.93 11.33
CA LYS A 59 -20.79 9.09 10.96
C LYS A 59 -20.46 8.12 9.83
N ILE A 60 -20.23 8.63 8.62
CA ILE A 60 -19.96 7.79 7.44
C ILE A 60 -18.46 7.69 7.21
N ILE A 61 -17.94 6.46 7.11
CA ILE A 61 -16.55 6.14 6.78
C ILE A 61 -16.47 5.75 5.29
N PRO A 62 -15.71 6.48 4.46
CA PRO A 62 -15.50 6.11 3.05
C PRO A 62 -14.64 4.86 2.93
N ILE A 63 -15.13 3.84 2.23
CA ILE A 63 -14.40 2.60 1.93
C ILE A 63 -13.90 2.62 0.48
N VAL A 64 -12.69 2.10 0.26
CA VAL A 64 -12.22 1.65 -1.05
C VAL A 64 -11.85 0.17 -0.99
N PHE A 65 -12.33 -0.60 -1.96
CA PHE A 65 -11.92 -2.00 -2.13
C PHE A 65 -10.83 -2.14 -3.19
N HIS A 66 -9.68 -2.68 -2.81
CA HIS A 66 -8.61 -3.09 -3.71
C HIS A 66 -8.75 -4.58 -4.00
N VAL A 67 -9.35 -4.94 -5.12
CA VAL A 67 -9.70 -6.33 -5.45
C VAL A 67 -8.61 -6.98 -6.31
N PHE A 68 -7.88 -7.94 -5.75
CA PHE A 68 -6.85 -8.71 -6.45
C PHE A 68 -7.44 -10.03 -6.94
N HIS A 69 -8.10 -9.97 -8.09
CA HIS A 69 -8.72 -11.12 -8.71
C HIS A 69 -8.46 -11.12 -10.22
N PRO A 70 -7.89 -12.19 -10.81
CA PRO A 70 -7.56 -12.23 -12.24
C PRO A 70 -8.75 -11.97 -13.18
N ALA A 71 -9.93 -12.48 -12.81
CA ALA A 71 -11.18 -12.21 -13.53
C ALA A 71 -11.78 -10.80 -13.26
N GLY A 72 -11.13 -9.96 -12.46
CA GLY A 72 -11.61 -8.63 -12.07
C GLY A 72 -13.04 -8.64 -11.55
N LYS A 73 -13.88 -7.76 -12.11
CA LYS A 73 -15.31 -7.60 -11.79
C LYS A 73 -16.14 -8.86 -12.04
N SER A 74 -15.70 -9.78 -12.91
CA SER A 74 -16.39 -11.06 -13.11
C SER A 74 -16.14 -12.06 -11.97
N GLY A 75 -15.00 -11.95 -11.28
CA GLY A 75 -14.70 -12.78 -10.11
C GLY A 75 -15.33 -12.24 -8.84
N VAL A 76 -15.11 -10.95 -8.57
CA VAL A 76 -15.72 -10.26 -7.42
C VAL A 76 -16.60 -9.12 -7.96
N PRO A 77 -17.87 -9.40 -8.27
CA PRO A 77 -18.78 -8.40 -8.81
C PRO A 77 -19.11 -7.34 -7.76
N VAL A 78 -19.46 -6.15 -8.23
CA VAL A 78 -19.86 -5.02 -7.38
C VAL A 78 -21.00 -5.40 -6.43
N SER A 79 -21.95 -6.22 -6.89
CA SER A 79 -23.06 -6.71 -6.08
C SER A 79 -22.62 -7.53 -4.86
N GLN A 80 -21.49 -8.23 -4.94
CA GLN A 80 -20.92 -8.97 -3.82
C GLN A 80 -20.43 -8.00 -2.72
N LEU A 81 -19.76 -6.93 -3.14
CA LEU A 81 -19.26 -5.88 -2.22
C LEU A 81 -20.40 -5.02 -1.66
N ASP A 82 -21.41 -4.71 -2.47
CA ASP A 82 -22.61 -3.99 -2.02
C ASP A 82 -23.38 -4.78 -0.95
N PHE A 83 -23.51 -6.10 -1.13
CA PHE A 83 -24.10 -6.96 -0.11
C PHE A 83 -23.30 -6.91 1.20
N ALA A 84 -21.97 -7.01 1.12
CA ALA A 84 -21.11 -6.96 2.31
C ALA A 84 -21.25 -5.64 3.09
N ILE A 85 -21.35 -4.50 2.39
CA ILE A 85 -21.56 -3.20 3.03
C ILE A 85 -22.97 -3.06 3.60
N ASP A 86 -24.00 -3.51 2.89
CA ASP A 86 -25.38 -3.47 3.40
C ASP A 86 -25.53 -4.31 4.68
N ASP A 87 -24.97 -5.52 4.68
CA ASP A 87 -24.95 -6.41 5.85
C ASP A 87 -24.18 -5.78 7.02
N LEU A 88 -22.97 -5.26 6.77
CA LEU A 88 -22.18 -4.51 7.75
C LEU A 88 -22.97 -3.34 8.36
N ASN A 89 -23.62 -2.54 7.52
CA ASN A 89 -24.39 -1.38 7.97
C ASN A 89 -25.63 -1.79 8.77
N LYS A 90 -26.31 -2.89 8.43
CA LYS A 90 -27.43 -3.43 9.22
C LYS A 90 -26.97 -3.87 10.61
N THR A 91 -25.84 -4.58 10.67
CA THR A 91 -25.22 -5.01 11.92
C THR A 91 -24.82 -3.81 12.79
N PHE A 92 -24.08 -2.85 12.22
CA PHE A 92 -23.69 -1.64 12.94
C PHE A 92 -24.90 -0.77 13.35
N ALA A 93 -26.04 -0.92 12.68
CA ALA A 93 -27.31 -0.25 13.01
C ALA A 93 -28.19 -1.03 14.00
N GLY A 94 -27.89 -2.29 14.30
CA GLY A 94 -28.78 -3.18 15.05
C GLY A 94 -30.12 -3.40 14.32
N THR A 95 -30.13 -3.35 13.00
CA THR A 95 -31.34 -3.56 12.16
C THR A 95 -31.34 -4.91 11.45
N ASN A 96 -30.39 -5.78 11.78
CA ASN A 96 -30.41 -7.18 11.42
C ASN A 96 -31.58 -7.90 12.11
N GLU A 97 -32.21 -8.85 11.40
CA GLU A 97 -33.44 -9.52 11.87
C GLU A 97 -33.24 -10.28 13.19
N ASP A 98 -32.01 -10.69 13.49
CA ASP A 98 -31.61 -11.45 14.67
C ASP A 98 -31.13 -10.59 15.85
N PHE A 99 -31.05 -9.25 15.72
CA PHE A 99 -30.65 -8.35 16.83
C PHE A 99 -31.58 -8.47 18.05
N GLU A 100 -32.88 -8.62 17.82
CA GLU A 100 -33.85 -8.82 18.90
C GLU A 100 -33.86 -10.24 19.46
N THR A 101 -33.09 -11.15 18.87
CA THR A 101 -32.93 -12.55 19.30
C THR A 101 -31.63 -12.81 20.06
N VAL A 102 -30.87 -11.75 20.36
CA VAL A 102 -29.73 -11.81 21.29
C VAL A 102 -30.19 -12.43 22.61
N ASN A 103 -29.33 -13.25 23.22
CA ASN A 103 -29.61 -13.89 24.49
C ASN A 103 -30.04 -12.83 25.52
N LYS A 104 -31.18 -13.07 26.18
CA LYS A 104 -31.79 -12.13 27.12
C LYS A 104 -30.88 -11.72 28.27
N ALA A 105 -29.89 -12.55 28.61
CA ALA A 105 -28.86 -12.20 29.59
C ALA A 105 -28.08 -10.93 29.20
N PHE A 106 -28.05 -10.59 27.91
CA PHE A 106 -27.32 -9.46 27.35
C PHE A 106 -28.24 -8.31 26.90
N ASP A 107 -29.55 -8.37 27.14
CA ASP A 107 -30.48 -7.30 26.75
C ASP A 107 -30.13 -5.94 27.36
N SER A 108 -29.53 -5.92 28.56
CA SER A 108 -29.11 -4.67 29.22
C SER A 108 -27.82 -4.07 28.67
N ILE A 109 -27.05 -4.83 27.88
CA ILE A 109 -25.73 -4.41 27.36
C ILE A 109 -25.69 -4.36 25.84
N LYS A 110 -26.57 -5.08 25.12
CA LYS A 110 -26.61 -5.10 23.65
C LYS A 110 -26.86 -3.69 23.11
N SER A 111 -26.14 -3.30 22.06
CA SER A 111 -26.23 -1.95 21.53
C SER A 111 -25.88 -1.91 20.04
N TYR A 112 -26.12 -0.75 19.41
CA TYR A 112 -25.78 -0.45 18.01
C TYR A 112 -25.11 0.92 17.91
N THR A 113 -24.55 1.26 16.75
CA THR A 113 -23.79 2.51 16.54
C THR A 113 -24.48 3.46 15.56
N SER A 114 -24.04 4.72 15.56
CA SER A 114 -24.31 5.68 14.49
C SER A 114 -23.26 5.65 13.36
N ILE A 115 -22.37 4.65 13.34
CA ILE A 115 -21.30 4.53 12.34
C ILE A 115 -21.83 3.78 11.13
N ARG A 116 -21.58 4.31 9.94
CA ARG A 116 -21.91 3.64 8.66
C ARG A 116 -20.71 3.67 7.73
N PHE A 117 -20.74 2.77 6.78
CA PHE A 117 -19.71 2.62 5.76
C PHE A 117 -20.33 2.77 4.38
N ALA A 118 -19.62 3.41 3.46
CA ALA A 118 -20.06 3.52 2.07
C ALA A 118 -18.86 3.52 1.13
N ARG A 119 -19.00 2.93 -0.06
CA ARG A 119 -17.97 3.02 -1.10
C ARG A 119 -17.76 4.49 -1.48
N ALA A 120 -16.53 4.94 -1.48
CA ALA A 120 -16.20 6.28 -1.96
C ALA A 120 -16.66 6.45 -3.42
N LEU A 121 -17.17 7.63 -3.75
CA LEU A 121 -17.64 7.97 -5.10
C LEU A 121 -16.68 8.92 -5.84
N ILE A 122 -15.67 9.44 -5.14
CA ILE A 122 -14.57 10.22 -5.68
C ILE A 122 -13.25 9.57 -5.27
N ASP A 123 -12.33 9.41 -6.21
CA ASP A 123 -10.99 8.85 -5.99
C ASP A 123 -9.99 9.94 -5.49
N PRO A 124 -8.77 9.57 -5.07
CA PRO A 124 -7.78 10.53 -4.58
C PRO A 124 -7.44 11.63 -5.60
N GLU A 125 -7.44 11.30 -6.88
CA GLU A 125 -7.16 12.23 -7.99
C GLU A 125 -8.33 13.19 -8.28
N GLY A 126 -9.51 12.91 -7.74
CA GLY A 126 -10.74 13.70 -7.84
C GLY A 126 -11.68 13.24 -8.96
N ASN A 127 -11.52 12.03 -9.50
CA ASN A 127 -12.39 11.45 -10.52
C ASN A 127 -13.54 10.68 -9.88
N ILE A 128 -14.63 10.52 -10.63
CA ILE A 128 -15.75 9.65 -10.22
C ILE A 128 -15.26 8.19 -10.19
N THR A 129 -15.65 7.46 -9.16
CA THR A 129 -15.28 6.06 -8.96
C THR A 129 -16.44 5.24 -8.39
N GLU A 130 -16.38 3.92 -8.57
CA GLU A 130 -17.22 2.97 -7.84
C GLU A 130 -16.64 2.67 -6.43
N GLY A 131 -15.53 3.28 -6.03
CA GLY A 131 -14.84 2.96 -4.77
C GLY A 131 -14.23 1.56 -4.79
N ILE A 132 -13.92 1.06 -5.99
CA ILE A 132 -13.35 -0.26 -6.22
C ILE A 132 -12.23 -0.12 -7.25
N VAL A 133 -11.08 -0.70 -6.95
CA VAL A 133 -9.96 -0.82 -7.89
C VAL A 133 -9.73 -2.30 -8.15
N TYR A 134 -9.86 -2.73 -9.41
CA TYR A 134 -9.65 -4.11 -9.81
C TYR A 134 -8.22 -4.33 -10.32
N TYR A 135 -7.50 -5.22 -9.65
CA TYR A 135 -6.17 -5.67 -10.02
C TYR A 135 -6.28 -7.05 -10.65
N GLN A 136 -5.96 -7.14 -11.94
CA GLN A 136 -5.98 -8.39 -12.69
C GLN A 136 -4.74 -9.25 -12.40
N ASP A 137 -3.65 -8.62 -11.99
CA ASP A 137 -2.47 -9.33 -11.54
C ASP A 137 -2.73 -9.85 -10.12
N LYS A 138 -2.69 -11.17 -9.93
CA LYS A 138 -2.84 -11.75 -8.58
C LYS A 138 -1.71 -11.21 -7.69
N GLN A 139 -2.08 -10.74 -6.50
CA GLN A 139 -1.15 -10.35 -5.45
C GLN A 139 -1.63 -10.99 -4.16
N PRO A 140 -0.88 -11.96 -3.60
CA PRO A 140 -1.10 -12.44 -2.24
C PRO A 140 -0.26 -11.65 -1.24
N GLY A 141 -0.46 -11.91 0.05
CA GLY A 141 0.53 -11.58 1.07
C GLY A 141 0.44 -10.18 1.66
N PHE A 142 -0.61 -9.40 1.38
CA PHE A 142 -0.74 -8.08 1.99
C PHE A 142 -1.08 -8.15 3.47
N GLY A 143 -1.29 -9.35 4.02
CA GLY A 143 -1.31 -9.61 5.44
C GLY A 143 0.04 -9.47 6.14
N ASN A 144 1.13 -9.67 5.39
CA ASN A 144 2.48 -9.52 5.93
C ASN A 144 2.87 -8.05 6.09
N SER A 145 3.91 -7.81 6.88
CA SER A 145 4.54 -6.50 7.06
C SER A 145 6.04 -6.58 6.79
N GLY A 146 6.68 -5.43 6.54
CA GLY A 146 8.13 -5.31 6.35
C GLY A 146 8.48 -4.68 5.02
N THR A 147 9.69 -4.14 4.90
CA THR A 147 10.08 -3.19 3.84
C THR A 147 9.64 -3.58 2.42
N SER A 148 9.77 -4.85 2.04
CA SER A 148 9.37 -5.29 0.71
C SER A 148 7.86 -5.44 0.53
N TRP A 149 7.10 -5.77 1.58
CA TRP A 149 5.62 -5.79 1.53
C TRP A 149 5.07 -4.37 1.60
N ASP A 150 5.64 -3.54 2.49
CA ASP A 150 5.21 -2.17 2.74
C ASP A 150 5.21 -1.34 1.44
N LYS A 151 6.28 -1.44 0.64
CA LYS A 151 6.35 -0.79 -0.69
C LYS A 151 5.23 -1.23 -1.64
N GLN A 152 4.87 -2.52 -1.62
CA GLN A 152 3.81 -3.06 -2.48
C GLN A 152 2.43 -2.57 -2.04
N ILE A 153 2.18 -2.54 -0.74
CA ILE A 153 0.93 -2.03 -0.15
C ILE A 153 0.78 -0.54 -0.46
N GLN A 154 1.83 0.26 -0.22
CA GLN A 154 1.88 1.69 -0.50
C GLN A 154 1.61 2.03 -1.98
N SER A 155 2.00 1.14 -2.91
CA SER A 155 1.74 1.34 -4.35
C SER A 155 0.25 1.31 -4.71
N CYS A 156 -0.59 0.75 -3.84
CA CYS A 156 -2.03 0.61 -4.05
C CYS A 156 -2.86 1.51 -3.13
N ALA A 157 -2.34 1.86 -1.95
CA ALA A 157 -3.08 2.54 -0.90
C ALA A 157 -3.64 3.90 -1.32
N TRP A 158 -4.91 4.14 -1.02
CA TRP A 158 -5.46 5.48 -0.96
C TRP A 158 -5.15 6.11 0.40
N ASP A 159 -5.21 7.43 0.50
CA ASP A 159 -4.90 8.17 1.73
C ASP A 159 -5.71 7.64 2.92
N ASN A 160 -5.02 7.12 3.93
CA ASN A 160 -5.62 6.51 5.11
C ASN A 160 -6.38 7.50 6.00
N TYR A 161 -6.16 8.80 5.83
CA TYR A 161 -6.93 9.84 6.51
C TYR A 161 -8.24 10.17 5.79
N LYS A 162 -8.42 9.74 4.54
CA LYS A 162 -9.63 9.96 3.75
C LYS A 162 -10.44 8.68 3.48
N TYR A 163 -9.76 7.54 3.35
CA TYR A 163 -10.35 6.28 2.93
C TYR A 163 -9.94 5.12 3.83
N PHE A 164 -10.91 4.31 4.22
CA PHE A 164 -10.68 2.97 4.75
C PHE A 164 -10.32 2.03 3.59
N ASN A 165 -9.06 1.60 3.57
CA ASN A 165 -8.52 0.71 2.54
C ASN A 165 -8.78 -0.76 2.90
N VAL A 166 -9.56 -1.46 2.07
CA VAL A 166 -9.86 -2.89 2.22
C VAL A 166 -9.25 -3.66 1.04
N TYR A 167 -8.23 -4.47 1.33
CA TYR A 167 -7.53 -5.28 0.34
C TYR A 167 -8.17 -6.66 0.26
N VAL A 168 -8.73 -6.97 -0.90
CA VAL A 168 -9.50 -8.19 -1.13
C VAL A 168 -8.64 -9.17 -1.93
N GLN A 169 -8.17 -10.23 -1.27
CA GLN A 169 -7.24 -11.23 -1.80
C GLN A 169 -7.79 -12.66 -1.60
N ASN A 170 -7.06 -13.69 -2.01
CA ASN A 170 -7.41 -15.09 -1.66
C ASN A 170 -6.44 -15.71 -0.68
N ASP A 171 -5.17 -15.38 -0.84
CA ASP A 171 -4.07 -15.80 0.02
C ASP A 171 -3.52 -14.54 0.70
N LEU A 172 -3.91 -14.37 1.96
CA LEU A 172 -3.66 -13.16 2.73
C LEU A 172 -2.18 -13.03 3.11
N PHE A 173 -1.47 -14.16 3.27
CA PHE A 173 -0.11 -14.19 3.82
C PHE A 173 0.95 -14.74 2.84
N ALA A 174 0.58 -14.97 1.58
CA ALA A 174 1.47 -15.52 0.55
C ALA A 174 2.08 -16.89 0.94
N ASN A 175 1.31 -17.70 1.65
CA ASN A 175 1.71 -19.03 2.12
C ASN A 175 0.89 -20.17 1.49
N ASN A 176 0.11 -19.86 0.44
CA ASN A 176 -0.84 -20.74 -0.23
C ASN A 176 -2.01 -21.22 0.66
N ALA A 177 -2.23 -20.61 1.83
CA ALA A 177 -3.42 -20.85 2.64
C ALA A 177 -4.55 -19.94 2.18
N VAL A 178 -5.56 -20.54 1.55
CA VAL A 178 -6.70 -19.84 0.93
C VAL A 178 -7.97 -19.83 1.78
N ASN A 179 -7.85 -20.25 3.04
CA ASN A 179 -8.95 -20.41 3.98
C ASN A 179 -8.84 -19.48 5.20
N ASN A 180 -7.99 -18.44 5.12
CA ASN A 180 -7.96 -17.34 6.08
C ASN A 180 -9.09 -16.35 5.75
N SER A 181 -9.84 -15.86 6.73
CA SER A 181 -10.97 -14.93 6.52
C SER A 181 -10.51 -13.49 6.29
N GLY A 182 -9.86 -12.89 7.27
CA GLY A 182 -9.48 -11.48 7.30
C GLY A 182 -8.60 -11.16 8.50
N TYR A 183 -8.07 -9.94 8.51
CA TYR A 183 -7.57 -9.26 9.70
C TYR A 183 -7.54 -7.75 9.43
N CYS A 184 -7.58 -6.91 10.48
CA CYS A 184 -7.55 -5.46 10.35
C CYS A 184 -6.65 -4.77 11.38
N PHE A 185 -5.90 -3.74 10.97
CA PHE A 185 -5.05 -2.98 11.91
C PHE A 185 -5.85 -2.03 12.81
N TYR A 186 -5.42 -1.96 14.07
CA TYR A 186 -5.92 -0.97 15.04
C TYR A 186 -5.62 0.48 14.61
N PRO A 187 -6.34 1.48 15.16
CA PRO A 187 -6.06 2.89 14.91
C PRO A 187 -4.60 3.27 15.23
N SER A 188 -3.93 3.83 14.22
CA SER A 188 -2.50 4.17 14.29
C SER A 188 -2.16 5.32 13.35
N THR A 189 -1.50 6.35 13.87
CA THR A 189 -0.99 7.44 13.02
C THR A 189 0.25 6.98 12.28
N TRP A 190 1.13 6.18 12.89
CA TRP A 190 2.31 5.66 12.19
C TRP A 190 1.93 4.85 10.95
N GLN A 191 0.97 3.93 11.07
CA GLN A 191 0.48 3.15 9.94
C GLN A 191 -0.18 4.06 8.88
N SER A 192 -0.94 5.07 9.31
CA SER A 192 -1.65 5.98 8.39
C SER A 192 -0.69 6.91 7.66
N ASP A 193 0.28 7.50 8.37
CA ASP A 193 1.35 8.36 7.83
C ASP A 193 2.22 7.61 6.81
N ASN A 194 2.45 6.31 7.05
CA ASN A 194 3.22 5.45 6.15
C ASN A 194 2.36 4.77 5.06
N ARG A 195 1.05 5.06 4.98
CA ARG A 195 0.11 4.45 4.01
C ARG A 195 0.03 2.92 4.10
N LEU A 196 0.09 2.39 5.31
CA LEU A 196 0.08 0.95 5.62
C LEU A 196 -1.19 0.50 6.37
N ALA A 197 -1.98 1.42 6.91
CA ALA A 197 -3.21 1.08 7.63
C ALA A 197 -4.23 0.45 6.66
N ARG A 198 -4.76 -0.73 7.02
CA ARG A 198 -5.60 -1.52 6.11
C ARG A 198 -6.43 -2.59 6.82
N MET A 199 -7.44 -3.07 6.12
CA MET A 199 -7.97 -4.44 6.29
C MET A 199 -7.47 -5.30 5.13
N VAL A 200 -7.17 -6.57 5.38
CA VAL A 200 -7.02 -7.56 4.30
C VAL A 200 -8.07 -8.63 4.52
N TYR A 201 -8.80 -8.97 3.47
CA TYR A 201 -9.95 -9.86 3.55
C TYR A 201 -10.02 -10.80 2.37
N ASN A 202 -10.52 -12.01 2.59
CA ASN A 202 -10.62 -13.04 1.57
C ASN A 202 -11.94 -12.96 0.82
N TYR A 203 -11.89 -12.81 -0.51
CA TYR A 203 -13.11 -12.66 -1.31
C TYR A 203 -14.06 -13.86 -1.25
N VAL A 204 -13.59 -15.06 -0.85
CA VAL A 204 -14.47 -16.24 -0.74
C VAL A 204 -15.39 -16.18 0.49
N TYR A 205 -15.09 -15.31 1.45
CA TYR A 205 -15.84 -15.10 2.69
C TYR A 205 -16.51 -13.72 2.76
N LEU A 206 -16.47 -12.95 1.67
CA LEU A 206 -16.95 -11.57 1.62
C LEU A 206 -18.24 -11.47 0.82
N GLY A 207 -19.32 -11.06 1.45
CA GLY A 207 -20.59 -10.78 0.79
C GLY A 207 -21.20 -12.02 0.11
N LYS A 208 -22.03 -11.75 -0.92
CA LYS A 208 -22.85 -12.78 -1.58
C LYS A 208 -22.74 -12.71 -3.11
N GLY A 209 -22.60 -13.88 -3.74
CA GLY A 209 -22.39 -14.04 -5.17
C GLY A 209 -20.91 -14.02 -5.57
N GLY A 210 -20.64 -14.00 -6.88
CA GLY A 210 -19.28 -14.01 -7.41
C GLY A 210 -18.47 -15.22 -6.94
N SER A 211 -17.27 -14.96 -6.45
CA SER A 211 -16.36 -15.96 -5.86
C SER A 211 -16.63 -16.28 -4.38
N SER A 212 -17.66 -15.68 -3.76
CA SER A 212 -18.04 -16.00 -2.38
C SER A 212 -18.60 -17.42 -2.26
N TYR A 213 -18.27 -18.12 -1.18
CA TYR A 213 -18.94 -19.38 -0.82
C TYR A 213 -20.40 -19.18 -0.38
N ASN A 214 -20.83 -17.93 -0.18
CA ASN A 214 -22.15 -17.55 0.34
C ASN A 214 -22.45 -18.08 1.75
N TYR A 215 -21.41 -18.28 2.54
CA TYR A 215 -21.53 -18.54 3.97
C TYR A 215 -21.77 -17.21 4.68
N LEU A 216 -23.04 -16.85 4.84
CA LEU A 216 -23.43 -15.53 5.35
C LEU A 216 -22.94 -15.28 6.77
N GLU A 217 -22.70 -16.34 7.55
CA GLU A 217 -22.07 -16.28 8.86
C GLU A 217 -20.66 -15.67 8.82
N PHE A 218 -19.93 -15.81 7.71
CA PHE A 218 -18.62 -15.17 7.53
C PHE A 218 -18.72 -13.69 7.13
N ASN A 219 -19.88 -13.19 6.70
CA ASN A 219 -20.03 -11.74 6.51
C ASN A 219 -19.90 -11.00 7.85
N GLN A 220 -20.30 -11.64 8.94
CA GLN A 220 -20.11 -11.09 10.27
C GLN A 220 -18.64 -11.12 10.73
N THR A 221 -17.76 -11.90 10.06
CA THR A 221 -16.31 -11.72 10.21
C THR A 221 -15.86 -10.38 9.61
N PHE A 222 -16.44 -9.91 8.50
CA PHE A 222 -16.16 -8.55 8.01
C PHE A 222 -16.60 -7.47 9.02
N THR A 223 -17.71 -7.70 9.75
CA THR A 223 -18.10 -6.87 10.90
C THR A 223 -17.05 -6.92 12.01
N HIS A 224 -16.58 -8.11 12.39
CA HIS A 224 -15.52 -8.32 13.39
C HIS A 224 -14.28 -7.49 13.07
N GLU A 225 -13.80 -7.58 11.82
CA GLU A 225 -12.64 -6.83 11.35
C GLU A 225 -12.85 -5.30 11.39
N CYS A 226 -14.07 -4.84 11.08
CA CYS A 226 -14.42 -3.43 11.22
C CYS A 226 -14.45 -2.98 12.69
N GLY A 227 -14.73 -3.89 13.62
CA GLY A 227 -14.56 -3.67 15.06
C GLY A 227 -13.10 -3.41 15.43
N HIS A 228 -12.16 -4.24 14.94
CA HIS A 228 -10.72 -4.00 15.12
C HIS A 228 -10.26 -2.67 14.52
N TYR A 229 -10.75 -2.31 13.33
CA TYR A 229 -10.48 -1.00 12.73
C TYR A 229 -10.85 0.19 13.64
N LEU A 230 -11.79 -0.03 14.56
CA LEU A 230 -12.35 0.91 15.53
C LEU A 230 -11.96 0.59 16.99
N ASP A 231 -10.80 -0.04 17.21
CA ASP A 231 -10.20 -0.35 18.53
C ASP A 231 -10.95 -1.35 19.43
N LEU A 232 -11.86 -2.16 18.86
CA LEU A 232 -12.40 -3.30 19.61
C LEU A 232 -11.41 -4.45 19.64
N ARG A 233 -11.26 -5.09 20.79
CA ARG A 233 -10.42 -6.29 20.93
C ARG A 233 -11.30 -7.53 20.95
N HIS A 234 -10.67 -8.68 20.73
CA HIS A 234 -11.32 -9.96 21.01
C HIS A 234 -11.89 -9.97 22.44
N THR A 235 -13.11 -10.49 22.65
CA THR A 235 -13.72 -10.56 23.99
C THR A 235 -12.88 -11.33 25.00
N PHE A 236 -12.06 -12.26 24.50
CA PHE A 236 -11.13 -13.11 25.25
C PHE A 236 -9.68 -12.61 25.24
N GLU A 237 -9.46 -11.35 24.87
CA GLU A 237 -8.14 -10.74 24.89
C GLU A 237 -7.46 -10.91 26.26
N GLY A 238 -6.20 -11.34 26.24
CA GLY A 238 -5.42 -11.61 27.44
C GLY A 238 -5.57 -13.02 28.00
N ASN A 239 -6.49 -13.84 27.46
CA ASN A 239 -6.69 -15.25 27.80
C ASN A 239 -6.78 -15.49 29.32
N SER A 240 -7.59 -14.68 30.01
CA SER A 240 -7.70 -14.68 31.46
C SER A 240 -9.09 -14.25 31.92
N CYS A 241 -9.62 -14.93 32.93
CA CYS A 241 -10.87 -14.55 33.61
C CYS A 241 -10.74 -13.31 34.53
N THR A 242 -9.55 -12.72 34.60
CA THR A 242 -9.23 -11.58 35.47
C THR A 242 -8.40 -10.54 34.72
N GLY A 243 -8.43 -9.30 35.19
CA GLY A 243 -7.73 -8.17 34.55
C GLY A 243 -8.67 -7.33 33.69
N ALA A 244 -8.10 -6.58 32.75
CA ALA A 244 -8.85 -5.65 31.91
C ALA A 244 -9.49 -6.29 30.66
N GLY A 245 -9.10 -7.51 30.30
CA GLY A 245 -9.63 -8.24 29.13
C GLY A 245 -9.57 -7.43 27.84
N ASP A 246 -10.72 -7.32 27.18
CA ASP A 246 -10.95 -6.54 25.96
C ASP A 246 -11.13 -5.02 26.20
N PHE A 247 -10.99 -4.58 27.45
CA PHE A 247 -11.18 -3.21 27.93
C PHE A 247 -12.62 -2.68 27.78
N CYS A 248 -13.61 -3.57 27.77
CA CYS A 248 -15.03 -3.24 27.92
C CYS A 248 -15.52 -3.88 29.23
N ALA A 249 -16.15 -3.10 30.11
CA ALA A 249 -16.54 -3.61 31.43
C ALA A 249 -17.86 -4.39 31.40
N ASP A 250 -18.67 -4.18 30.36
CA ASP A 250 -19.95 -4.82 30.15
C ASP A 250 -19.88 -6.12 29.32
N THR A 251 -18.72 -6.46 28.77
CA THR A 251 -18.45 -7.76 28.16
C THR A 251 -18.08 -8.76 29.28
N PRO A 252 -18.83 -9.86 29.45
CA PRO A 252 -18.49 -10.85 30.47
C PRO A 252 -17.07 -11.42 30.28
N PRO A 253 -16.27 -11.59 31.35
CA PRO A 253 -14.91 -12.11 31.23
C PRO A 253 -14.88 -13.49 30.57
N THR A 254 -13.95 -13.68 29.64
CA THR A 254 -13.70 -14.97 29.00
C THR A 254 -12.19 -15.19 28.79
N ASP A 255 -11.74 -16.45 28.90
CA ASP A 255 -10.34 -16.84 28.80
C ASP A 255 -9.97 -17.48 27.45
N GLY A 256 -10.92 -17.53 26.52
CA GLY A 256 -10.74 -17.97 25.15
C GLY A 256 -12.05 -17.88 24.36
N ALA A 257 -11.98 -18.02 23.04
CA ALA A 257 -13.17 -17.99 22.18
C ALA A 257 -14.25 -19.00 22.65
N GLY A 258 -15.51 -18.55 22.59
CA GLY A 258 -16.65 -19.33 23.04
C GLY A 258 -16.91 -20.56 22.18
N LYS A 259 -17.31 -21.67 22.83
CA LYS A 259 -17.76 -22.89 22.15
C LYS A 259 -19.27 -22.92 22.00
N GLY A 260 -19.79 -22.03 21.16
CA GLY A 260 -21.23 -21.85 20.94
C GLY A 260 -21.81 -20.68 21.73
N CYS A 261 -23.07 -20.35 21.42
CA CYS A 261 -23.73 -19.10 21.84
C CYS A 261 -24.03 -19.02 23.33
N GLU A 262 -24.16 -20.18 23.98
CA GLU A 262 -24.47 -20.31 25.41
C GLU A 262 -23.27 -20.86 26.21
N ALA A 263 -22.05 -20.57 25.75
CA ALA A 263 -20.83 -21.04 26.40
C ALA A 263 -20.69 -20.48 27.83
N ILE A 264 -20.25 -21.33 28.75
CA ILE A 264 -19.99 -20.98 30.15
C ILE A 264 -18.48 -21.08 30.41
N GLN A 265 -17.87 -19.95 30.74
CA GLN A 265 -16.45 -19.81 31.11
C GLN A 265 -16.31 -18.80 32.24
N CYS A 266 -15.16 -18.77 32.92
CA CYS A 266 -14.89 -17.78 33.96
C CYS A 266 -15.97 -17.67 35.07
N GLY A 267 -16.69 -18.76 35.33
CA GLY A 267 -17.74 -18.82 36.35
C GLY A 267 -19.12 -18.29 35.91
N GLY A 268 -19.33 -17.98 34.63
CA GLY A 268 -20.61 -17.45 34.14
C GLY A 268 -20.85 -17.67 32.65
N LEU A 269 -22.04 -17.26 32.20
CA LEU A 269 -22.37 -17.20 30.78
C LEU A 269 -21.53 -16.10 30.12
N ILE A 270 -20.78 -16.45 29.08
CA ILE A 270 -20.04 -15.47 28.27
C ILE A 270 -20.91 -14.98 27.11
N ASN A 271 -20.62 -13.80 26.57
CA ASN A 271 -21.31 -13.31 25.38
C ASN A 271 -20.74 -13.95 24.10
N GLY A 272 -21.01 -15.24 23.91
CA GLY A 272 -20.60 -15.99 22.71
C GLY A 272 -21.35 -15.60 21.43
N GLU A 273 -22.30 -14.65 21.50
CA GLU A 273 -22.97 -14.02 20.36
C GLU A 273 -22.34 -12.66 19.99
N ASN A 274 -21.30 -12.21 20.73
CA ASN A 274 -20.64 -10.95 20.44
C ASN A 274 -19.85 -11.01 19.12
N TYR A 275 -19.94 -9.95 18.31
CA TYR A 275 -19.17 -9.89 17.05
C TYR A 275 -17.66 -9.98 17.25
N MET A 276 -17.13 -9.63 18.43
CA MET A 276 -15.70 -9.72 18.77
C MET A 276 -15.30 -11.04 19.46
N ASP A 277 -16.22 -11.99 19.60
CA ASP A 277 -15.85 -13.38 19.88
C ASP A 277 -15.36 -14.07 18.59
N TYR A 278 -15.04 -15.37 18.64
CA TYR A 278 -14.69 -16.17 17.45
C TYR A 278 -15.71 -17.28 17.13
N ASN A 279 -16.93 -17.13 17.63
CA ASN A 279 -18.04 -18.03 17.39
C ASN A 279 -18.90 -17.58 16.20
N THR A 280 -18.39 -17.85 14.99
CA THR A 280 -19.00 -17.43 13.72
C THR A 280 -20.45 -17.89 13.52
N SER A 281 -20.88 -18.94 14.21
CA SER A 281 -22.22 -19.52 14.01
C SER A 281 -23.39 -18.69 14.56
N CYS A 282 -23.15 -17.69 15.40
CA CYS A 282 -24.23 -16.92 16.02
C CYS A 282 -23.85 -15.51 16.49
N TYR A 283 -23.03 -14.80 15.72
CA TYR A 283 -22.78 -13.39 15.98
C TYR A 283 -24.04 -12.53 15.81
N LYS A 284 -24.33 -11.67 16.79
CA LYS A 284 -25.56 -10.86 16.83
C LYS A 284 -25.42 -9.47 17.45
N ASN A 285 -24.40 -9.20 18.29
CA ASN A 285 -24.32 -7.91 18.98
C ASN A 285 -22.92 -7.34 19.23
N PHE A 286 -22.88 -6.02 19.30
CA PHE A 286 -21.90 -5.29 20.10
C PHE A 286 -22.51 -4.90 21.45
N THR A 287 -21.67 -4.54 22.41
CA THR A 287 -22.10 -3.96 23.68
C THR A 287 -22.04 -2.43 23.68
N ALA A 288 -22.68 -1.80 24.66
CA ALA A 288 -22.68 -0.36 24.79
C ALA A 288 -21.28 0.21 25.12
N ASP A 289 -20.43 -0.48 25.89
CA ASP A 289 -19.05 -0.02 26.10
C ASP A 289 -18.16 -0.25 24.87
N GLN A 290 -18.37 -1.33 24.10
CA GLN A 290 -17.74 -1.49 22.78
C GLN A 290 -18.10 -0.31 21.87
N ASN A 291 -19.37 0.11 21.83
CA ASN A 291 -19.79 1.25 21.02
C ASN A 291 -19.13 2.57 21.45
N LYS A 292 -19.05 2.85 22.76
CA LYS A 292 -18.30 4.02 23.26
C LYS A 292 -16.83 3.97 22.87
N ARG A 293 -16.23 2.77 22.85
CA ARG A 293 -14.84 2.57 22.46
C ARG A 293 -14.63 2.83 20.98
N MET A 294 -15.53 2.39 20.11
CA MET A 294 -15.53 2.73 18.68
C MET A 294 -15.72 4.23 18.46
N GLU A 295 -16.59 4.89 19.21
CA GLU A 295 -16.72 6.36 19.18
C GLU A 295 -15.44 7.08 19.60
N ALA A 296 -14.76 6.57 20.63
CA ALA A 296 -13.47 7.09 21.07
C ALA A 296 -12.40 6.90 19.98
N ALA A 297 -12.37 5.73 19.33
CA ALA A 297 -11.47 5.44 18.23
C ALA A 297 -11.66 6.43 17.08
N LEU A 298 -12.90 6.81 16.76
CA LEU A 298 -13.21 7.84 15.76
C LEU A 298 -12.72 9.24 16.13
N LEU A 299 -12.29 9.50 17.37
CA LEU A 299 -11.70 10.78 17.77
C LEU A 299 -10.17 10.76 17.75
N THR A 300 -9.55 9.59 17.54
CA THR A 300 -8.11 9.46 17.41
C THR A 300 -7.62 10.15 16.14
N PRO A 301 -6.38 10.68 16.11
CA PRO A 301 -5.88 11.44 14.95
C PRO A 301 -5.92 10.65 13.64
N SER A 302 -5.76 9.33 13.69
CA SER A 302 -5.78 8.42 12.52
C SER A 302 -7.16 8.07 11.99
N ARG A 303 -8.24 8.46 12.68
CA ARG A 303 -9.63 8.14 12.27
C ARG A 303 -10.55 9.34 12.23
N LYS A 304 -10.23 10.43 12.95
CA LYS A 304 -11.07 11.62 13.06
C LYS A 304 -11.45 12.19 11.70
N SER A 305 -10.49 12.31 10.80
CA SER A 305 -10.70 12.87 9.46
C SER A 305 -11.66 12.07 8.59
N LEU A 306 -11.80 10.75 8.80
CA LEU A 306 -12.59 9.87 7.92
C LEU A 306 -14.06 10.27 7.84
N TRP A 307 -14.64 10.66 8.97
CA TRP A 307 -16.07 10.94 9.09
C TRP A 307 -16.38 12.44 9.17
N GLN A 308 -15.38 13.31 9.03
CA GLN A 308 -15.63 14.74 8.98
C GLN A 308 -16.39 15.11 7.71
N TYR A 309 -17.17 16.19 7.79
CA TYR A 309 -17.95 16.68 6.65
C TYR A 309 -17.10 16.92 5.41
N ASP A 310 -15.96 17.59 5.58
CA ASP A 310 -15.08 17.96 4.48
C ASP A 310 -14.60 16.72 3.74
N ASN A 311 -14.31 15.64 4.46
CA ASN A 311 -13.98 14.36 3.87
C ASN A 311 -15.18 13.67 3.21
N ALA A 312 -16.38 13.70 3.82
CA ALA A 312 -17.58 13.15 3.22
C ALA A 312 -17.91 13.83 1.87
N VAL A 313 -17.73 15.15 1.76
CA VAL A 313 -17.83 15.87 0.48
C VAL A 313 -16.70 15.50 -0.47
N ALA A 314 -15.46 15.48 0.02
CA ALA A 314 -14.29 15.17 -0.80
C ALA A 314 -14.32 13.78 -1.42
N THR A 315 -14.99 12.83 -0.76
CA THR A 315 -15.17 11.44 -1.20
C THR A 315 -16.51 11.20 -1.91
N GLY A 316 -17.33 12.24 -2.08
CA GLY A 316 -18.61 12.19 -2.79
C GLY A 316 -19.76 11.55 -2.02
N LEU A 317 -19.59 11.26 -0.72
CA LEU A 317 -20.62 10.65 0.13
C LEU A 317 -21.65 11.64 0.66
N LEU A 318 -21.35 12.93 0.55
CA LEU A 318 -22.26 13.99 0.93
C LEU A 318 -22.19 15.13 -0.07
N SER A 319 -23.34 15.72 -0.39
CA SER A 319 -23.36 16.94 -1.20
C SER A 319 -22.90 18.12 -0.34
N TYR A 320 -22.08 19.01 -0.89
CA TYR A 320 -21.60 20.21 -0.19
C TYR A 320 -22.73 21.19 0.20
N ASN A 321 -23.91 21.08 -0.43
CA ASN A 321 -25.11 21.86 -0.11
C ASN A 321 -26.11 21.08 0.76
N SER A 322 -25.70 19.94 1.35
CA SER A 322 -26.57 19.13 2.19
C SER A 322 -26.96 19.87 3.47
N ASN A 323 -28.24 19.78 3.85
CA ASN A 323 -28.70 20.19 5.17
C ASN A 323 -28.53 19.07 6.22
N ASN A 324 -27.29 18.65 6.49
CA ASN A 324 -27.01 17.56 7.42
C ASN A 324 -26.82 18.10 8.87
N PRO A 325 -27.67 17.69 9.82
CA PRO A 325 -27.61 18.19 11.20
C PRO A 325 -26.34 17.81 11.95
N CYS A 326 -25.58 16.78 11.52
CA CYS A 326 -24.29 16.42 12.13
C CYS A 326 -23.22 17.53 12.12
N VAL A 327 -23.36 18.50 11.23
CA VAL A 327 -22.23 19.21 10.61
C VAL A 327 -22.60 20.64 10.20
N ASN A 328 -23.89 20.98 10.16
CA ASN A 328 -24.39 22.32 9.79
C ASN A 328 -24.47 23.33 10.94
N GLU A 329 -23.76 23.12 12.05
CA GLU A 329 -23.80 24.07 13.16
C GLU A 329 -23.03 25.38 12.87
N TYR A 330 -22.09 25.39 11.91
CA TYR A 330 -21.22 26.55 11.63
C TYR A 330 -20.96 26.74 10.13
N PRO A 331 -20.67 27.98 9.66
CA PRO A 331 -20.14 28.24 8.33
C PRO A 331 -18.78 27.55 8.10
N PHE A 332 -18.62 26.86 6.98
CA PHE A 332 -17.35 26.19 6.65
C PHE A 332 -17.15 26.04 5.14
N ILE A 333 -15.92 25.71 4.75
CA ILE A 333 -15.59 25.27 3.39
C ILE A 333 -14.93 23.88 3.40
N SER A 334 -15.04 23.19 2.26
CA SER A 334 -14.45 21.87 2.06
C SER A 334 -13.64 21.84 0.76
N TYR A 335 -12.73 20.86 0.64
CA TYR A 335 -11.81 20.75 -0.50
C TYR A 335 -11.93 19.37 -1.13
N SER A 336 -12.07 19.29 -2.45
CA SER A 336 -12.09 17.99 -3.15
C SER A 336 -10.81 17.19 -2.90
N LYS A 337 -9.67 17.87 -2.91
CA LYS A 337 -8.36 17.34 -2.56
C LYS A 337 -7.44 18.45 -2.09
N ASN A 338 -6.33 18.05 -1.48
CA ASN A 338 -5.30 18.97 -0.99
C ASN A 338 -3.95 18.72 -1.68
N PHE A 339 -3.95 18.11 -2.86
CA PHE A 339 -2.72 17.91 -3.61
C PHE A 339 -2.95 18.04 -5.12
N VAL A 340 -1.88 18.37 -5.83
CA VAL A 340 -1.79 18.34 -7.28
C VAL A 340 -0.48 17.64 -7.64
N LYS A 341 -0.54 16.73 -8.61
CA LYS A 341 0.64 16.02 -9.10
C LYS A 341 0.99 16.54 -10.49
N GLU A 342 2.26 16.48 -10.83
CA GLU A 342 2.72 16.65 -12.20
C GLU A 342 1.99 15.68 -13.14
N SER A 343 1.76 16.13 -14.38
CA SER A 343 1.17 15.29 -15.41
C SER A 343 2.10 14.15 -15.81
N GLU A 344 1.53 13.08 -16.38
CA GLU A 344 2.31 11.96 -16.90
C GLU A 344 3.24 12.35 -18.07
N ILE A 345 3.09 13.56 -18.63
CA ILE A 345 4.01 14.12 -19.62
C ILE A 345 5.38 14.38 -18.98
N ASN A 346 5.43 14.67 -17.66
CA ASN A 346 6.65 14.88 -16.89
C ASN A 346 7.56 15.96 -17.49
N ASP A 347 6.97 17.15 -17.68
CA ASP A 347 7.60 18.32 -18.29
C ASP A 347 7.40 19.60 -17.46
N GLY A 348 7.10 19.44 -16.17
CA GLY A 348 6.77 20.50 -15.22
C GLY A 348 5.32 20.97 -15.28
N SER A 349 4.50 20.48 -16.22
CA SER A 349 3.06 20.78 -16.24
C SER A 349 2.31 19.96 -15.19
N LEU A 350 1.36 20.58 -14.50
CA LEU A 350 0.50 19.87 -13.54
C LEU A 350 -0.65 19.15 -14.25
N GLY A 351 -0.99 17.96 -13.76
CA GLY A 351 -2.05 17.13 -14.31
C GLY A 351 -3.24 16.94 -13.36
N GLY A 352 -4.21 16.14 -13.81
CA GLY A 352 -5.39 15.76 -13.05
C GLY A 352 -6.45 16.86 -12.93
N ASN A 353 -7.51 16.57 -12.17
CA ASN A 353 -8.60 17.52 -11.96
C ASN A 353 -8.14 18.72 -11.10
N PRO A 354 -8.67 19.92 -11.32
CA PRO A 354 -8.40 21.07 -10.45
C PRO A 354 -8.89 20.81 -9.01
N ILE A 355 -8.36 21.57 -8.07
CA ILE A 355 -8.86 21.56 -6.69
C ILE A 355 -10.19 22.33 -6.69
N LYS A 356 -11.25 21.71 -6.20
CA LYS A 356 -12.53 22.37 -5.97
C LYS A 356 -12.66 22.71 -4.49
N ILE A 357 -13.04 23.95 -4.21
CA ILE A 357 -13.32 24.44 -2.86
C ILE A 357 -14.81 24.74 -2.81
N TYR A 358 -15.53 24.06 -1.92
CA TYR A 358 -16.97 24.18 -1.81
C TYR A 358 -17.35 24.99 -0.59
N ALA A 359 -18.21 25.97 -0.79
CA ALA A 359 -18.89 26.69 0.26
C ALA A 359 -20.11 25.89 0.77
N SER A 360 -20.30 25.88 2.08
CA SER A 360 -21.38 25.13 2.74
C SER A 360 -22.01 25.95 3.86
N ALA A 361 -23.15 25.47 4.38
CA ALA A 361 -23.86 26.11 5.50
C ALA A 361 -24.13 27.62 5.28
N GLY A 362 -24.55 27.99 4.07
CA GLY A 362 -24.90 29.37 3.70
C GLY A 362 -23.72 30.28 3.35
N VAL A 363 -22.48 29.77 3.35
CA VAL A 363 -21.32 30.50 2.83
C VAL A 363 -21.49 30.75 1.32
N LYS A 364 -21.06 31.93 0.87
CA LYS A 364 -20.95 32.30 -0.54
C LYS A 364 -19.64 33.04 -0.77
N PHE A 365 -18.99 32.72 -1.87
CA PHE A 365 -17.82 33.43 -2.36
C PHE A 365 -18.23 34.70 -3.12
N THR A 366 -17.40 35.73 -3.06
CA THR A 366 -17.50 36.91 -3.93
C THR A 366 -17.11 36.56 -5.37
N GLU A 367 -17.20 37.53 -6.28
CA GLU A 367 -16.72 37.38 -7.67
C GLU A 367 -17.36 36.20 -8.43
N ALA A 368 -18.64 35.90 -8.20
CA ALA A 368 -19.35 34.85 -8.94
C ALA A 368 -19.19 35.02 -10.47
N GLY A 369 -18.77 33.94 -11.14
CA GLY A 369 -18.45 33.92 -12.58
C GLY A 369 -17.12 34.60 -12.95
N ARG A 370 -16.25 34.90 -11.99
CA ARG A 370 -14.97 35.61 -12.19
C ARG A 370 -13.85 34.98 -11.37
N ASN A 371 -12.62 35.46 -11.60
CA ASN A 371 -11.46 35.04 -10.82
C ASN A 371 -11.35 35.84 -9.51
N LEU A 372 -10.96 35.16 -8.44
CA LEU A 372 -10.44 35.80 -7.24
C LEU A 372 -9.07 36.42 -7.52
N GLU A 373 -8.83 37.59 -6.94
CA GLU A 373 -7.56 38.31 -7.05
C GLU A 373 -6.57 37.94 -5.93
N PRO A 374 -5.36 37.44 -6.25
CA PRO A 374 -4.33 37.13 -5.26
C PRO A 374 -3.90 38.37 -4.46
N GLY A 375 -3.64 38.19 -3.17
CA GLY A 375 -3.30 39.26 -2.24
C GLY A 375 -4.53 39.99 -1.66
N ILE A 376 -5.63 40.09 -2.42
CA ILE A 376 -6.90 40.67 -1.97
C ILE A 376 -7.82 39.61 -1.37
N HIS A 377 -8.20 38.63 -2.19
CA HIS A 377 -9.18 37.61 -1.82
C HIS A 377 -8.51 36.41 -1.16
N TYR A 378 -7.27 36.08 -1.55
CA TYR A 378 -6.55 34.95 -0.98
C TYR A 378 -5.05 35.21 -0.91
N ILE A 379 -4.36 34.41 -0.10
CA ILE A 379 -2.90 34.26 -0.11
C ILE A 379 -2.61 32.83 -0.53
N LEU A 380 -1.79 32.65 -1.56
CA LEU A 380 -1.19 31.37 -1.92
C LEU A 380 0.32 31.55 -1.99
N GLN A 381 1.06 30.81 -1.17
CA GLN A 381 2.52 30.93 -1.08
C GLN A 381 3.21 29.62 -1.46
N GLY A 382 4.39 29.75 -2.08
CA GLY A 382 5.23 28.60 -2.44
C GLY A 382 5.02 28.08 -3.86
N VAL A 383 4.21 28.75 -4.69
CA VAL A 383 3.97 28.33 -6.09
C VAL A 383 5.31 28.29 -6.85
N PRO A 384 5.70 27.13 -7.42
CA PRO A 384 6.97 27.00 -8.13
C PRO A 384 7.09 27.96 -9.31
N GLN A 385 8.33 28.41 -9.58
CA GLN A 385 8.61 29.29 -10.72
C GLN A 385 8.15 28.66 -12.03
N GLY A 386 7.46 29.43 -12.86
CA GLY A 386 6.93 28.99 -14.16
C GLY A 386 5.49 28.47 -14.09
N LEU A 387 4.95 28.28 -12.89
CA LEU A 387 3.53 28.06 -12.65
C LEU A 387 2.84 29.35 -12.22
N THR A 388 1.56 29.47 -12.54
CA THR A 388 0.69 30.58 -12.13
C THR A 388 -0.66 30.01 -11.72
N GLU A 389 -1.10 30.31 -10.50
CA GLU A 389 -2.41 29.89 -10.01
C GLU A 389 -3.55 30.70 -10.63
N GLN A 390 -4.72 30.09 -10.70
CA GLN A 390 -5.98 30.74 -11.04
C GLN A 390 -7.10 30.13 -10.20
N LEU A 391 -7.86 30.98 -9.51
CA LEU A 391 -9.02 30.61 -8.70
C LEU A 391 -10.28 31.23 -9.30
N GLU A 392 -11.07 30.42 -9.99
CA GLU A 392 -12.32 30.85 -10.66
C GLU A 392 -13.53 30.48 -9.80
N VAL A 393 -14.40 31.44 -9.52
CA VAL A 393 -15.65 31.22 -8.81
C VAL A 393 -16.77 30.94 -9.81
N ASP A 394 -17.53 29.88 -9.57
CA ASP A 394 -18.68 29.55 -10.41
C ASP A 394 -19.80 30.60 -10.32
N GLU A 395 -20.77 30.53 -11.24
CA GLU A 395 -21.89 31.49 -11.30
C GLU A 395 -22.76 31.47 -10.03
N SER A 396 -22.77 30.36 -9.29
CA SER A 396 -23.54 30.24 -8.06
C SER A 396 -22.86 30.91 -6.86
N GLY A 397 -21.55 31.19 -6.95
CA GLY A 397 -20.74 31.66 -5.83
C GLY A 397 -20.48 30.58 -4.77
N GLU A 398 -20.64 29.30 -5.09
CA GLU A 398 -20.50 28.19 -4.13
C GLU A 398 -19.24 27.36 -4.36
N ILE A 399 -18.63 27.46 -5.53
CA ILE A 399 -17.49 26.63 -5.91
C ILE A 399 -16.35 27.50 -6.43
N ILE A 400 -15.17 27.37 -5.82
CA ILE A 400 -13.92 27.85 -6.41
C ILE A 400 -13.23 26.69 -7.11
N THR A 401 -12.84 26.89 -8.36
CA THR A 401 -11.94 25.99 -9.10
C THR A 401 -10.52 26.57 -9.08
N CYS A 402 -9.65 25.96 -8.29
CA CYS A 402 -8.23 26.29 -8.20
C CYS A 402 -7.42 25.43 -9.18
N SER A 403 -6.73 26.09 -10.11
CA SER A 403 -5.90 25.48 -11.15
C SER A 403 -4.54 26.16 -11.25
N PHE A 404 -3.57 25.50 -11.87
CA PHE A 404 -2.24 26.03 -12.13
C PHE A 404 -1.96 25.97 -13.63
N LYS A 405 -1.50 27.07 -14.20
CA LYS A 405 -1.11 27.19 -15.61
C LYS A 405 0.40 27.33 -15.74
N GLY A 406 0.94 26.91 -16.88
CA GLY A 406 2.38 26.98 -17.17
C GLY A 406 3.11 25.67 -16.87
N LYS A 407 4.44 25.76 -16.74
CA LYS A 407 5.34 24.63 -16.46
C LYS A 407 6.35 25.06 -15.41
N ALA A 408 6.53 24.24 -14.39
CA ALA A 408 7.57 24.48 -13.41
C ALA A 408 8.96 24.42 -14.07
N VAL A 409 9.83 25.38 -13.72
CA VAL A 409 11.21 25.43 -14.21
C VAL A 409 12.04 24.27 -13.66
N TYR A 410 11.79 23.89 -12.41
CA TYR A 410 12.41 22.75 -11.73
C TYR A 410 11.31 21.81 -11.26
N HIS A 411 11.36 20.56 -11.71
CA HIS A 411 10.27 19.62 -11.55
C HIS A 411 10.76 18.18 -11.33
N ASN A 412 11.92 17.98 -10.71
CA ASN A 412 12.28 16.65 -10.21
C ASN A 412 11.57 16.40 -8.88
N GLN A 413 11.57 15.17 -8.36
CA GLN A 413 10.87 14.83 -7.12
C GLN A 413 11.27 15.73 -5.94
N ASN A 414 12.55 16.09 -5.84
CA ASN A 414 13.10 16.99 -4.81
C ASN A 414 12.59 18.44 -4.89
N ASN A 415 11.93 18.82 -5.98
CA ASN A 415 11.29 20.12 -6.15
C ASN A 415 9.82 20.13 -5.71
N SER A 416 9.29 19.01 -5.22
CA SER A 416 7.95 18.95 -4.64
C SER A 416 7.84 19.88 -3.44
N VAL A 417 6.72 20.60 -3.30
CA VAL A 417 6.53 21.65 -2.28
C VAL A 417 5.18 21.54 -1.57
N GLN A 418 5.12 22.12 -0.37
CA GLN A 418 3.87 22.41 0.32
C GLN A 418 3.53 23.88 0.13
N LEU A 419 2.33 24.16 -0.36
CA LEU A 419 1.79 25.50 -0.58
C LEU A 419 0.92 25.89 0.62
N SER A 420 1.09 27.09 1.13
CA SER A 420 0.20 27.65 2.15
C SER A 420 -0.90 28.46 1.48
N PHE A 421 -2.16 28.14 1.77
CA PHE A 421 -3.34 28.76 1.19
C PHE A 421 -4.26 29.33 2.28
N ILE A 422 -4.70 30.58 2.12
CA ILE A 422 -5.61 31.28 3.04
C ILE A 422 -6.61 32.09 2.22
N LEU A 423 -7.91 31.90 2.46
CA LEU A 423 -8.96 32.82 2.00
C LEU A 423 -9.12 33.97 2.99
N LYS A 424 -9.22 35.20 2.49
CA LYS A 424 -9.39 36.43 3.27
C LYS A 424 -10.85 36.88 3.27
N ASP A 425 -11.20 37.83 4.14
CA ASP A 425 -12.55 38.42 4.22
C ASP A 425 -13.13 38.82 2.86
N PRO A 426 -12.39 39.49 1.94
CA PRO A 426 -12.95 39.87 0.65
C PRO A 426 -13.38 38.71 -0.24
N ALA A 427 -12.91 37.47 0.02
CA ALA A 427 -13.36 36.29 -0.73
C ALA A 427 -14.78 35.85 -0.40
N PHE A 428 -15.40 36.39 0.66
CA PHE A 428 -16.72 35.96 1.13
C PHE A 428 -17.72 37.11 1.10
N THR A 429 -18.96 36.84 0.67
CA THR A 429 -19.98 37.88 0.52
C THR A 429 -20.40 38.53 1.85
N ASN A 430 -20.24 37.82 2.96
CA ASN A 430 -20.50 38.32 4.31
C ASN A 430 -19.31 39.12 4.90
N GLY A 431 -18.13 39.06 4.27
CA GLY A 431 -16.92 39.74 4.74
C GLY A 431 -16.37 39.24 6.08
N ASP A 432 -16.73 38.04 6.54
CA ASP A 432 -16.29 37.47 7.82
C ASP A 432 -15.68 36.09 7.60
N ALA A 433 -14.40 36.07 7.19
CA ALA A 433 -13.66 34.82 7.05
C ALA A 433 -13.32 34.20 8.41
N GLU A 434 -13.35 34.96 9.51
CA GLU A 434 -13.07 34.46 10.87
C GLU A 434 -14.10 33.48 11.40
N SER A 435 -15.36 33.67 11.04
CA SER A 435 -16.41 32.70 11.34
C SER A 435 -16.33 31.40 10.54
N ILE A 436 -15.63 31.39 9.39
CA ILE A 436 -15.64 30.29 8.43
C ILE A 436 -14.53 29.27 8.75
N LYS A 437 -14.93 28.03 9.06
CA LYS A 437 -13.97 26.94 9.30
C LYS A 437 -13.28 26.48 8.01
N ASN A 438 -12.06 25.99 8.15
CA ASN A 438 -11.20 25.47 7.06
C ASN A 438 -10.82 26.48 5.97
N ARG A 439 -10.87 27.79 6.24
CA ARG A 439 -10.40 28.83 5.31
C ARG A 439 -8.90 28.76 4.99
N GLU A 440 -8.13 28.07 5.85
CA GLU A 440 -6.69 27.85 5.70
C GLU A 440 -6.43 26.40 5.33
N LYS A 441 -5.51 26.17 4.39
CA LYS A 441 -5.15 24.83 3.94
C LYS A 441 -3.70 24.78 3.48
N THR A 442 -3.11 23.60 3.62
CA THR A 442 -1.83 23.26 2.99
C THR A 442 -2.11 22.38 1.78
N PHE A 443 -1.59 22.77 0.61
CA PHE A 443 -1.65 21.94 -0.60
C PHE A 443 -0.30 21.32 -0.90
N SER A 444 -0.25 20.03 -1.20
CA SER A 444 0.96 19.37 -1.68
C SER A 444 1.04 19.45 -3.21
N LEU A 445 2.10 20.03 -3.73
CA LEU A 445 2.41 19.99 -5.16
C LEU A 445 3.57 19.01 -5.36
N THR A 446 3.29 17.88 -6.02
CA THR A 446 4.24 16.77 -6.18
C THR A 446 4.72 16.67 -7.61
N PHE A 447 6.03 16.76 -7.80
CA PHE A 447 6.69 16.48 -9.07
C PHE A 447 7.24 15.06 -9.13
N LEU A 448 7.43 14.56 -10.34
CA LEU A 448 7.93 13.22 -10.63
C LEU A 448 9.38 13.32 -11.10
N ASP A 449 10.22 12.36 -10.73
CA ASP A 449 11.51 12.26 -11.41
C ASP A 449 11.29 11.90 -12.88
N PRO A 450 12.17 12.33 -13.81
CA PRO A 450 12.07 11.99 -15.22
C PRO A 450 11.90 10.49 -15.42
N TRP A 451 10.93 10.11 -16.27
CA TRP A 451 10.68 8.71 -16.58
C TRP A 451 11.95 8.05 -17.12
N LYS A 452 12.32 6.92 -16.53
CA LYS A 452 13.45 6.11 -16.97
C LYS A 452 13.03 4.67 -17.16
N LYS A 453 13.87 3.92 -17.88
CA LYS A 453 13.77 2.47 -17.96
C LYS A 453 14.80 1.91 -17.00
N THR A 454 14.36 1.19 -15.98
CA THR A 454 15.29 0.44 -15.12
C THR A 454 15.93 -0.65 -15.97
N CYS A 455 17.24 -0.79 -15.89
CA CYS A 455 17.97 -1.88 -16.51
C CYS A 455 19.03 -2.39 -15.54
N GLU A 456 18.92 -3.65 -15.17
CA GLU A 456 19.82 -4.26 -14.21
C GLU A 456 20.19 -5.68 -14.64
N GLN A 457 21.43 -6.05 -14.37
CA GLN A 457 21.86 -7.44 -14.42
C GLN A 457 21.46 -8.12 -13.12
N VAL A 458 20.66 -9.18 -13.24
CA VAL A 458 20.22 -9.98 -12.10
C VAL A 458 20.66 -11.40 -12.33
N TYR A 459 21.48 -11.91 -11.41
CA TYR A 459 21.94 -13.28 -11.46
C TYR A 459 21.08 -14.13 -10.54
N ALA A 460 20.00 -14.69 -11.09
CA ALA A 460 19.22 -15.74 -10.46
C ALA A 460 19.35 -17.03 -11.26
N VAL A 461 19.45 -18.17 -10.56
CA VAL A 461 19.61 -19.49 -11.20
C VAL A 461 18.68 -20.54 -10.59
N ALA A 462 18.19 -21.45 -11.43
CA ALA A 462 17.60 -22.69 -10.98
C ALA A 462 18.23 -23.85 -11.76
N ASN A 463 18.86 -24.78 -11.06
CA ASN A 463 19.55 -25.94 -11.65
C ASN A 463 19.51 -27.12 -10.67
N LYS A 464 20.31 -28.17 -10.92
CA LYS A 464 20.35 -29.36 -10.06
C LYS A 464 20.79 -29.06 -8.61
N ASP A 465 21.63 -28.03 -8.43
CA ASP A 465 22.27 -27.66 -7.15
C ASP A 465 21.50 -26.50 -6.46
N THR A 466 20.67 -25.77 -7.21
CA THR A 466 19.86 -24.66 -6.70
C THR A 466 18.42 -24.83 -7.17
N SER A 467 17.55 -25.34 -6.30
CA SER A 467 16.14 -25.58 -6.66
C SER A 467 15.28 -24.32 -6.61
N TRP A 468 15.64 -23.33 -5.81
CA TRP A 468 14.87 -22.09 -5.67
C TRP A 468 15.80 -20.89 -5.56
N ASN A 469 15.55 -19.87 -6.36
CA ASN A 469 16.21 -18.58 -6.24
C ASN A 469 15.20 -17.46 -6.46
N SER A 470 14.80 -16.81 -5.37
CA SER A 470 13.99 -15.59 -5.43
C SER A 470 14.82 -14.39 -5.89
N PHE A 471 14.16 -13.43 -6.55
CA PHE A 471 14.71 -12.12 -6.87
C PHE A 471 13.58 -11.07 -6.89
N GLU A 472 13.93 -9.81 -6.69
CA GLU A 472 13.02 -8.67 -6.75
C GLU A 472 13.46 -7.79 -7.91
N LEU A 473 12.51 -7.36 -8.75
CA LEU A 473 12.82 -6.39 -9.80
C LEU A 473 12.72 -4.98 -9.20
N SER A 474 13.78 -4.20 -9.32
CA SER A 474 13.74 -2.75 -9.13
C SER A 474 12.94 -2.11 -10.27
N GLY A 475 12.14 -1.09 -9.97
CA GLY A 475 11.42 -0.34 -10.99
C GLY A 475 10.27 0.48 -10.41
N PRO A 476 9.23 0.83 -11.20
CA PRO A 476 8.13 1.65 -10.72
C PRO A 476 7.34 0.95 -9.61
N ILE A 477 7.32 -0.37 -9.66
CA ILE A 477 6.60 -1.24 -8.76
C ILE A 477 7.48 -2.45 -8.49
N ASN A 478 8.12 -2.48 -7.33
CA ASN A 478 8.88 -3.62 -6.90
C ASN A 478 7.98 -4.84 -6.69
N ARG A 479 8.36 -5.98 -7.26
CA ARG A 479 7.66 -7.27 -7.12
C ARG A 479 8.67 -8.42 -7.08
N PHE A 480 8.36 -9.39 -6.23
CA PHE A 480 9.12 -10.63 -6.16
C PHE A 480 8.80 -11.57 -7.33
N TYR A 481 9.82 -12.30 -7.74
CA TYR A 481 9.77 -13.40 -8.68
C TYR A 481 10.74 -14.49 -8.18
N GLY A 482 10.75 -15.63 -8.85
CA GLY A 482 11.81 -16.61 -8.62
C GLY A 482 12.01 -17.56 -9.78
N LEU A 483 13.19 -18.16 -9.84
CA LEU A 483 13.43 -19.33 -10.66
C LEU A 483 13.31 -20.57 -9.77
N LEU A 484 12.48 -21.51 -10.21
CA LEU A 484 12.17 -22.73 -9.48
C LEU A 484 12.50 -23.95 -10.32
N ARG A 485 13.10 -24.96 -9.71
CA ARG A 485 13.20 -26.32 -10.23
C ARG A 485 12.45 -27.26 -9.29
N LYS A 486 11.45 -27.95 -9.82
CA LYS A 486 10.69 -29.00 -9.11
C LYS A 486 10.48 -30.18 -10.04
N ASP A 487 10.80 -31.39 -9.58
CA ASP A 487 10.60 -32.64 -10.33
C ASP A 487 11.19 -32.63 -11.75
N SER A 488 12.36 -32.00 -11.91
CA SER A 488 13.05 -31.77 -13.21
C SER A 488 12.33 -30.85 -14.19
N VAL A 489 11.30 -30.13 -13.74
CA VAL A 489 10.65 -29.03 -14.46
C VAL A 489 11.21 -27.71 -13.94
N TYR A 490 11.44 -26.77 -14.86
CA TYR A 490 11.89 -25.41 -14.54
C TYR A 490 10.78 -24.41 -14.76
N TYR A 491 10.64 -23.48 -13.81
CA TYR A 491 9.59 -22.48 -13.80
C TYR A 491 10.13 -21.08 -13.52
N LEU A 492 9.41 -20.08 -14.03
CA LEU A 492 9.37 -18.73 -13.50
C LEU A 492 8.21 -18.62 -12.52
N GLU A 493 8.51 -18.45 -11.24
CA GLU A 493 7.52 -18.07 -10.23
C GLU A 493 7.20 -16.59 -10.38
N ASN A 494 5.99 -16.31 -10.87
CA ASN A 494 5.45 -14.98 -11.09
C ASN A 494 4.31 -14.63 -10.13
N TYR A 495 3.99 -15.51 -9.17
CA TYR A 495 2.88 -15.40 -8.21
C TYR A 495 1.58 -14.86 -8.81
N GLY A 496 1.26 -15.30 -10.03
CA GLY A 496 0.05 -14.92 -10.78
C GLY A 496 0.06 -13.52 -11.41
N ARG A 497 1.18 -12.79 -11.41
CA ARG A 497 1.36 -11.59 -12.27
C ARG A 497 1.35 -11.96 -13.74
N ALA A 498 0.89 -11.05 -14.59
CA ALA A 498 0.81 -11.28 -16.02
C ALA A 498 2.19 -11.47 -16.65
N ILE A 499 2.33 -12.58 -17.39
CA ILE A 499 3.48 -12.88 -18.26
C ILE A 499 2.99 -13.30 -19.64
N ILE A 500 3.85 -13.19 -20.65
CA ILE A 500 3.55 -13.64 -22.02
C ILE A 500 3.78 -15.15 -22.14
N THR A 501 2.76 -15.88 -22.58
CA THR A 501 2.77 -17.33 -22.79
C THR A 501 2.18 -17.70 -24.15
N GLN A 502 2.15 -19.00 -24.48
CA GLN A 502 1.55 -19.50 -25.73
C GLN A 502 0.09 -19.05 -25.91
N ASN A 503 -0.68 -18.94 -24.82
CA ASN A 503 -2.02 -18.36 -24.78
C ASN A 503 -2.44 -18.03 -23.34
N GLN A 504 -3.55 -17.29 -23.18
CA GLN A 504 -4.04 -16.78 -21.89
C GLN A 504 -4.42 -17.85 -20.85
N SER A 505 -4.47 -19.13 -21.22
CA SER A 505 -4.80 -20.24 -20.33
C SER A 505 -3.67 -21.27 -20.19
N ASN A 506 -2.51 -21.03 -20.79
CA ASN A 506 -1.40 -21.97 -20.81
C ASN A 506 -0.21 -21.45 -20.00
N ASP A 507 0.40 -22.31 -19.19
CA ASP A 507 1.52 -21.96 -18.34
C ASP A 507 2.88 -21.87 -19.08
N ASN A 508 2.99 -22.42 -20.29
CA ASN A 508 4.20 -22.44 -21.13
C ASN A 508 4.59 -21.02 -21.61
N ILE A 509 5.74 -20.54 -21.12
CA ILE A 509 6.30 -19.24 -21.50
C ILE A 509 6.82 -19.29 -22.94
N VAL A 510 6.63 -18.21 -23.69
CA VAL A 510 7.27 -18.04 -25.01
C VAL A 510 8.31 -16.94 -24.95
N PHE A 511 9.42 -17.12 -25.68
CA PHE A 511 10.33 -16.01 -25.89
C PHE A 511 9.75 -15.03 -26.91
N VAL A 512 9.78 -13.76 -26.53
CA VAL A 512 9.43 -12.62 -27.36
C VAL A 512 10.61 -12.29 -28.26
N GLU A 513 10.35 -12.13 -29.56
CA GLU A 513 11.38 -11.78 -30.53
C GLU A 513 11.95 -10.38 -30.24
N PRO A 514 13.29 -10.18 -30.34
CA PRO A 514 13.90 -8.87 -30.16
C PRO A 514 13.27 -7.83 -31.10
N GLY A 515 13.03 -6.63 -30.59
CA GLY A 515 12.37 -5.56 -31.35
C GLY A 515 10.85 -5.59 -31.30
N THR A 516 10.23 -6.62 -30.72
CA THR A 516 8.78 -6.67 -30.51
C THR A 516 8.35 -5.72 -29.40
N GLU A 517 7.24 -5.02 -29.62
CA GLU A 517 6.61 -4.17 -28.60
C GLU A 517 5.88 -5.04 -27.56
N ILE A 518 6.17 -4.79 -26.28
CA ILE A 518 5.50 -5.36 -25.12
C ILE A 518 4.68 -4.25 -24.46
N GLY A 519 3.35 -4.38 -24.50
CA GLY A 519 2.43 -3.34 -24.05
C GLY A 519 1.03 -3.86 -23.80
N SER A 520 0.04 -2.96 -23.89
CA SER A 520 -1.37 -3.27 -23.61
C SER A 520 -1.96 -4.32 -24.56
N SER A 521 -1.46 -4.42 -25.78
CA SER A 521 -1.91 -5.36 -26.81
C SER A 521 -1.26 -6.75 -26.73
N SER A 522 -0.26 -6.95 -25.86
CA SER A 522 0.43 -8.23 -25.71
C SER A 522 -0.47 -9.31 -25.11
N LEU A 523 -0.14 -10.57 -25.40
CA LEU A 523 -0.92 -11.73 -24.95
C LEU A 523 -0.61 -12.06 -23.48
N TRP A 524 -1.32 -11.40 -22.56
CA TRP A 524 -1.12 -11.56 -21.12
C TRP A 524 -1.87 -12.76 -20.53
N ARG A 525 -1.13 -13.67 -19.88
CA ARG A 525 -1.70 -14.69 -18.98
C ARG A 525 -1.63 -14.20 -17.53
N ALA A 526 -2.75 -13.76 -16.98
CA ALA A 526 -2.88 -13.31 -15.59
C ALA A 526 -3.47 -14.40 -14.69
N GLY A 527 -3.02 -14.52 -13.44
CA GLY A 527 -3.66 -15.38 -12.44
C GLY A 527 -3.45 -16.90 -12.54
N GLY A 528 -2.59 -17.37 -13.44
CA GLY A 528 -2.25 -18.79 -13.63
C GLY A 528 -1.23 -19.33 -12.62
N ASN A 529 -0.78 -20.57 -12.83
CA ASN A 529 0.30 -21.18 -12.04
C ASN A 529 1.65 -20.54 -12.40
N GLN A 530 2.74 -21.08 -11.84
CA GLN A 530 4.10 -20.72 -12.24
C GLN A 530 4.28 -20.92 -13.75
N GLY A 531 4.92 -19.97 -14.42
CA GLY A 531 5.21 -20.10 -15.85
C GLY A 531 6.25 -21.19 -16.11
N ILE A 532 5.98 -22.10 -17.04
CA ILE A 532 6.86 -23.21 -17.39
C ILE A 532 7.92 -22.70 -18.37
N LEU A 533 9.18 -22.81 -17.97
CA LEU A 533 10.34 -22.54 -18.82
C LEU A 533 10.81 -23.80 -19.55
N TYR A 534 10.75 -24.94 -18.89
CA TYR A 534 11.09 -26.24 -19.47
C TYR A 534 10.41 -27.39 -18.73
N SER A 535 9.87 -28.37 -19.47
CA SER A 535 9.45 -29.67 -18.96
C SER A 535 9.68 -30.76 -20.02
N SER A 536 9.53 -32.04 -19.66
CA SER A 536 9.56 -33.14 -20.65
C SER A 536 8.45 -33.04 -21.72
N LEU A 537 7.39 -32.27 -21.45
CA LEU A 537 6.28 -32.01 -22.36
C LEU A 537 6.38 -30.63 -23.05
N TYR A 538 7.38 -29.82 -22.67
CA TYR A 538 7.59 -28.48 -23.21
C TYR A 538 9.09 -28.17 -23.31
N THR A 539 9.66 -28.38 -24.49
CA THR A 539 11.10 -28.26 -24.76
C THR A 539 11.44 -27.10 -25.69
N ASP A 540 10.46 -26.27 -26.07
CA ASP A 540 10.63 -25.25 -27.12
C ASP A 540 11.68 -24.19 -26.76
N LEU A 541 11.91 -23.96 -25.47
CA LEU A 541 12.92 -23.02 -24.97
C LEU A 541 14.25 -23.71 -24.62
N ASP A 542 14.36 -25.03 -24.77
CA ASP A 542 15.56 -25.77 -24.36
C ASP A 542 16.79 -25.34 -25.17
N ASP A 543 17.91 -25.21 -24.47
CA ASP A 543 19.20 -24.70 -24.96
C ASP A 543 19.09 -23.36 -25.73
N LYS A 544 18.14 -22.50 -25.34
CA LYS A 544 17.94 -21.15 -25.90
C LYS A 544 18.04 -20.06 -24.85
N GLN A 545 18.23 -18.84 -25.35
CA GLN A 545 18.15 -17.60 -24.58
C GLN A 545 17.19 -16.64 -25.27
N GLY A 546 16.34 -15.96 -24.52
CA GLY A 546 15.39 -15.01 -25.07
C GLY A 546 14.72 -14.15 -24.01
N TYR A 547 13.70 -13.40 -24.43
CA TYR A 547 13.05 -12.38 -23.61
C TYR A 547 11.65 -12.84 -23.17
N ILE A 548 11.35 -12.70 -21.90
CA ILE A 548 10.03 -13.00 -21.32
C ILE A 548 9.39 -11.67 -20.98
N GLY A 549 8.27 -11.34 -21.61
CA GLY A 549 7.49 -10.15 -21.26
C GLY A 549 6.74 -10.34 -19.95
N PHE A 550 6.77 -9.33 -19.09
CA PHE A 550 6.00 -9.27 -17.86
C PHE A 550 5.27 -7.93 -17.74
N ARG A 551 4.20 -7.92 -16.96
CA ARG A 551 3.44 -6.72 -16.61
C ARG A 551 3.11 -6.72 -15.13
N THR A 552 3.06 -5.54 -14.55
CA THR A 552 2.51 -5.30 -13.22
C THR A 552 1.45 -4.19 -13.27
N GLN A 553 0.67 -4.08 -12.19
CA GLN A 553 -0.37 -3.08 -12.04
C GLN A 553 -0.24 -2.35 -10.69
N ALA A 554 -0.41 -1.02 -10.70
CA ALA A 554 -0.69 -0.20 -9.53
C ALA A 554 -1.83 0.77 -9.86
N GLY A 555 -2.86 0.77 -9.01
CA GLY A 555 -4.12 1.44 -9.33
C GLY A 555 -4.68 0.97 -10.67
N ASN A 556 -5.03 1.92 -11.53
CA ASN A 556 -5.51 1.66 -12.89
C ASN A 556 -4.37 1.58 -13.94
N ASN A 557 -3.12 1.79 -13.52
CA ASN A 557 -1.96 1.88 -14.41
C ASN A 557 -1.23 0.54 -14.53
N PHE A 558 -0.83 0.21 -15.75
CA PHE A 558 0.01 -0.95 -16.06
C PHE A 558 1.44 -0.52 -16.36
N TYR A 559 2.39 -1.36 -15.99
CA TYR A 559 3.81 -1.15 -16.23
C TYR A 559 4.39 -2.39 -16.88
N TYR A 560 5.22 -2.18 -17.90
CA TYR A 560 5.68 -3.24 -18.80
C TYR A 560 7.20 -3.42 -18.70
N GLY A 561 7.64 -4.66 -18.80
CA GLY A 561 9.05 -5.00 -18.80
C GLY A 561 9.32 -6.32 -19.50
N TRP A 562 10.61 -6.64 -19.61
CA TRP A 562 11.07 -7.93 -20.11
C TRP A 562 12.23 -8.46 -19.28
N MET A 563 12.33 -9.78 -19.17
CA MET A 563 13.43 -10.51 -18.53
C MET A 563 14.18 -11.32 -19.58
N LYS A 564 15.49 -11.21 -19.64
CA LYS A 564 16.31 -12.06 -20.49
C LYS A 564 16.74 -13.31 -19.73
N VAL A 565 16.30 -14.46 -20.22
CA VAL A 565 16.48 -15.75 -19.55
C VAL A 565 17.15 -16.73 -20.50
N SER A 566 18.12 -17.48 -19.98
CA SER A 566 18.69 -18.67 -20.61
C SER A 566 18.02 -19.90 -20.01
N VAL A 567 17.62 -20.86 -20.85
CA VAL A 567 16.97 -22.10 -20.45
C VAL A 567 17.76 -23.28 -21.02
N SER A 568 18.06 -24.27 -20.17
CA SER A 568 18.71 -25.52 -20.57
C SER A 568 18.25 -26.66 -19.66
N SER A 569 17.83 -27.77 -20.26
CA SER A 569 17.50 -29.02 -19.58
C SER A 569 18.70 -29.61 -18.84
N LYS A 570 19.90 -29.35 -19.35
CA LYS A 570 21.18 -29.83 -18.80
C LYS A 570 21.74 -28.90 -17.72
N ASN A 571 21.76 -27.60 -18.01
CA ASN A 571 22.45 -26.60 -17.18
C ASN A 571 21.51 -25.81 -16.26
N GLY A 572 20.21 -25.95 -16.43
CA GLY A 572 19.19 -25.20 -15.71
C GLY A 572 18.80 -23.89 -16.39
N CYS A 573 18.05 -23.07 -15.67
CA CYS A 573 17.61 -21.75 -16.10
C CYS A 573 18.39 -20.66 -15.37
N ARG A 574 18.64 -19.54 -16.07
CA ARG A 574 19.33 -18.37 -15.51
C ARG A 574 18.68 -17.08 -16.00
N LEU A 575 18.37 -16.19 -15.07
CA LEU A 575 18.09 -14.78 -15.36
C LEU A 575 19.42 -14.06 -15.59
N LEU A 576 19.46 -13.21 -16.61
CA LEU A 576 20.67 -12.51 -17.03
C LEU A 576 20.56 -11.01 -16.79
N GLU A 577 19.44 -10.43 -17.24
CA GLU A 577 19.13 -9.01 -17.14
C GLU A 577 17.63 -8.81 -17.30
N TYR A 578 17.14 -7.64 -16.92
CA TYR A 578 15.78 -7.22 -17.21
C TYR A 578 15.75 -5.73 -17.54
N GLN A 579 14.67 -5.32 -18.20
CA GLN A 579 14.33 -3.92 -18.36
C GLN A 579 12.88 -3.68 -17.93
N TYR A 580 12.62 -2.55 -17.29
CA TYR A 580 11.30 -2.22 -16.74
C TYR A 580 11.00 -0.74 -16.97
N ASN A 581 9.91 -0.44 -17.68
CA ASN A 581 9.54 0.95 -17.97
C ASN A 581 8.82 1.58 -16.77
N GLU A 582 9.37 2.69 -16.25
CA GLU A 582 8.73 3.42 -15.15
C GLU A 582 7.54 4.26 -15.60
N LYS A 583 7.42 4.55 -16.90
CA LYS A 583 6.30 5.33 -17.42
C LYS A 583 5.02 4.50 -17.48
N PRO A 584 3.94 4.92 -16.80
CA PRO A 584 2.66 4.21 -16.80
C PRO A 584 2.11 4.02 -18.21
N ASN A 585 1.58 2.82 -18.47
CA ASN A 585 0.88 2.42 -19.69
C ASN A 585 1.70 2.54 -21.00
N GLU A 586 2.99 2.88 -20.92
CA GLU A 586 3.87 2.99 -22.08
C GLU A 586 4.58 1.66 -22.38
N ALA A 587 4.41 1.18 -23.60
CA ALA A 587 5.02 -0.05 -24.07
C ALA A 587 6.56 0.00 -24.05
N ILE A 588 7.18 -1.19 -24.00
CA ILE A 588 8.63 -1.36 -24.01
C ILE A 588 9.03 -2.31 -25.13
N ILE A 589 10.18 -2.06 -25.77
CA ILE A 589 10.68 -2.92 -26.85
C ILE A 589 11.54 -4.04 -26.26
N ALA A 590 11.21 -5.29 -26.60
CA ALA A 590 11.94 -6.47 -26.15
C ALA A 590 13.41 -6.43 -26.61
N GLY A 591 14.33 -6.57 -25.66
CA GLY A 591 15.76 -6.58 -25.93
C GLY A 591 16.33 -5.25 -26.43
N ALA A 592 15.61 -4.14 -26.24
CA ALA A 592 16.16 -2.81 -26.47
C ALA A 592 17.44 -2.62 -25.65
N PRO A 593 18.47 -1.94 -26.19
CA PRO A 593 19.64 -1.62 -25.41
C PRO A 593 19.23 -0.77 -24.22
N CYS A 594 19.85 -1.05 -23.08
CA CYS A 594 19.77 -0.13 -21.96
C CYS A 594 20.48 1.16 -22.39
N ASP A 595 19.82 2.31 -22.24
CA ASP A 595 20.48 3.59 -22.47
C ASP A 595 21.73 3.60 -21.59
N VAL A 596 22.91 3.53 -22.24
CA VAL A 596 24.18 3.53 -21.52
C VAL A 596 24.23 4.88 -20.81
N PRO A 597 24.21 4.93 -19.47
CA PRO A 597 24.27 6.20 -18.77
C PRO A 597 25.58 6.88 -19.19
N LEU A 598 25.48 8.05 -19.83
CA LEU A 598 26.65 8.88 -20.17
C LEU A 598 27.35 9.42 -18.90
N SER A 599 26.70 9.24 -17.75
CA SER A 599 27.25 9.41 -16.41
C SER A 599 26.47 8.55 -15.42
N VAL A 600 27.18 7.85 -14.54
CA VAL A 600 26.60 7.23 -13.34
C VAL A 600 26.81 8.21 -12.19
N THR A 601 25.75 8.55 -11.47
CA THR A 601 25.87 9.29 -10.21
C THR A 601 26.63 8.41 -9.23
N GLU A 602 27.76 8.91 -8.74
CA GLU A 602 28.58 8.23 -7.73
C GLU A 602 27.74 8.06 -6.45
N THR A 603 27.26 6.84 -6.20
CA THR A 603 26.66 6.49 -4.90
C THR A 603 27.79 6.45 -3.88
N LYS A 604 27.93 7.55 -3.13
CA LYS A 604 28.77 7.60 -1.93
C LYS A 604 28.08 6.85 -0.78
N ASP A 605 27.95 5.54 -0.92
CA ASP A 605 27.75 4.68 0.23
C ASP A 605 29.11 4.56 0.94
N HIS A 606 29.27 5.36 1.99
CA HIS A 606 30.34 5.33 3.01
C HIS A 606 31.71 4.74 2.58
N ILE A 607 32.63 5.62 2.18
CA ILE A 607 34.00 5.32 1.71
C ILE A 607 34.83 4.57 2.77
N SER A 608 35.47 3.46 2.37
CA SER A 608 36.46 2.71 3.18
C SER A 608 37.87 2.65 2.56
N PHE A 609 38.12 3.26 1.39
CA PHE A 609 39.46 3.47 0.83
C PHE A 609 39.51 4.58 -0.22
N ASP A 610 40.69 5.19 -0.42
CA ASP A 610 40.96 6.20 -1.44
C ASP A 610 41.91 5.66 -2.51
N ILE A 611 41.78 6.12 -3.76
CA ILE A 611 42.72 5.84 -4.85
C ILE A 611 43.32 7.15 -5.36
N TYR A 612 44.65 7.28 -5.37
CA TYR A 612 45.31 8.47 -5.88
C TYR A 612 46.68 8.17 -6.52
N PRO A 613 47.01 8.73 -7.70
CA PRO A 613 46.11 9.50 -8.58
C PRO A 613 45.10 8.58 -9.28
N ASN A 614 43.89 9.10 -9.52
CA ASN A 614 42.86 8.47 -10.35
C ASN A 614 42.15 9.59 -11.15
N PRO A 615 42.42 9.76 -12.45
CA PRO A 615 43.14 8.85 -13.34
C PRO A 615 44.63 8.66 -13.02
N THR A 616 45.16 7.46 -13.29
CA THR A 616 46.59 7.14 -13.17
C THR A 616 47.27 6.99 -14.54
N ASN A 617 48.56 7.35 -14.63
CA ASN A 617 49.40 7.15 -15.81
C ASN A 617 50.40 5.98 -15.66
N GLY A 618 50.41 5.28 -14.52
CA GLY A 618 51.38 4.21 -14.31
C GLY A 618 51.16 3.49 -13.00
N ASN A 619 51.40 4.15 -11.86
CA ASN A 619 51.12 3.59 -10.55
C ASN A 619 50.02 4.40 -9.86
N CYS A 620 49.19 3.74 -9.07
CA CYS A 620 48.29 4.42 -8.13
C CYS A 620 48.41 3.84 -6.74
N THR A 621 48.20 4.70 -5.75
CA THR A 621 48.19 4.34 -4.35
C THR A 621 46.75 4.11 -3.92
N ILE A 622 46.51 2.97 -3.28
CA ILE A 622 45.23 2.62 -2.66
C ILE A 622 45.41 2.74 -1.14
N LYS A 623 44.76 3.72 -0.54
CA LYS A 623 44.78 3.96 0.91
C LYS A 623 43.53 3.35 1.56
N ILE A 624 43.71 2.34 2.38
CA ILE A 624 42.64 1.57 3.00
C ILE A 624 42.38 2.11 4.41
N HIS A 625 41.12 2.43 4.70
CA HIS A 625 40.68 2.96 5.99
C HIS A 625 40.11 1.87 6.92
N ASP A 626 39.73 0.71 6.38
CA ASP A 626 39.23 -0.43 7.15
C ASP A 626 40.31 -1.48 7.42
N SER A 627 40.63 -1.68 8.71
CA SER A 627 41.63 -2.66 9.16
C SER A 627 41.25 -4.13 8.90
N GLU A 628 39.98 -4.46 8.65
CA GLU A 628 39.55 -5.83 8.31
C GLU A 628 40.00 -6.27 6.91
N CYS A 629 40.33 -5.31 6.05
CA CYS A 629 40.87 -5.55 4.71
C CYS A 629 42.35 -5.99 4.73
N ILE A 630 43.07 -5.79 5.83
CA ILE A 630 44.47 -6.21 5.96
C ILE A 630 44.55 -7.74 6.01
N GLY A 631 45.34 -8.33 5.10
CA GLY A 631 45.39 -9.77 4.84
C GLY A 631 44.42 -10.26 3.76
N GLY A 632 43.61 -9.36 3.18
CA GLY A 632 42.78 -9.62 2.00
C GLY A 632 43.50 -9.35 0.67
N ASN A 633 42.73 -9.14 -0.41
CA ASN A 633 43.27 -8.81 -1.72
C ASN A 633 42.44 -7.80 -2.50
N ILE A 634 43.13 -7.03 -3.35
CA ILE A 634 42.57 -6.13 -4.34
C ILE A 634 42.54 -6.90 -5.67
N VAL A 635 41.44 -6.80 -6.40
CA VAL A 635 41.28 -7.38 -7.73
C VAL A 635 40.78 -6.30 -8.69
N VAL A 636 41.44 -6.14 -9.83
CA VAL A 636 41.01 -5.24 -10.89
C VAL A 636 40.35 -6.06 -11.98
N TYR A 637 39.15 -5.64 -12.38
CA TYR A 637 38.39 -6.22 -13.47
C TYR A 637 38.27 -5.20 -14.61
N SER A 638 38.22 -5.69 -15.85
CA SER A 638 37.71 -4.91 -16.97
C SER A 638 36.23 -4.58 -16.75
N ILE A 639 35.71 -3.61 -17.49
CA ILE A 639 34.25 -3.36 -17.55
C ILE A 639 33.44 -4.57 -18.06
N THR A 640 34.09 -5.53 -18.73
CA THR A 640 33.49 -6.79 -19.19
C THR A 640 33.59 -7.91 -18.15
N GLY A 641 34.16 -7.65 -16.97
CA GLY A 641 34.29 -8.61 -15.87
C GLY A 641 35.49 -9.55 -15.96
N GLU A 642 36.39 -9.34 -16.92
CA GLU A 642 37.64 -10.09 -17.00
C GLU A 642 38.59 -9.66 -15.88
N ARG A 643 39.17 -10.62 -15.14
CA ARG A 643 40.15 -10.31 -14.10
C ARG A 643 41.48 -9.92 -14.74
N ILE A 644 41.88 -8.68 -14.55
CA ILE A 644 43.08 -8.08 -15.15
C ILE A 644 44.29 -8.31 -14.25
N LEU A 645 44.19 -7.96 -12.97
CA LEU A 645 45.29 -8.13 -12.01
C LEU A 645 44.76 -8.29 -10.58
N SER A 646 45.61 -8.77 -9.68
CA SER A 646 45.30 -8.82 -8.24
C SER A 646 46.56 -8.67 -7.41
N THR A 647 46.43 -8.01 -6.26
CA THR A 647 47.51 -7.81 -5.29
C THR A 647 47.01 -8.03 -3.86
N SER A 648 47.89 -8.47 -2.97
CA SER A 648 47.57 -8.70 -1.56
C SER A 648 47.66 -7.40 -0.75
N ILE A 649 46.80 -7.28 0.25
CA ILE A 649 46.76 -6.12 1.15
C ILE A 649 47.62 -6.41 2.37
N ASN A 650 48.84 -5.85 2.39
CA ASN A 650 49.81 -6.07 3.48
C ASN A 650 49.88 -4.92 4.50
N GLY A 651 49.09 -3.86 4.30
CA GLY A 651 49.03 -2.69 5.17
C GLY A 651 48.01 -1.66 4.68
N ASN A 652 47.94 -0.51 5.33
CA ASN A 652 46.93 0.54 5.06
C ASN A 652 47.18 1.30 3.76
N THR A 653 48.31 1.06 3.10
CA THR A 653 48.66 1.64 1.81
C THR A 653 49.15 0.52 0.91
N VAL A 654 48.55 0.41 -0.28
CA VAL A 654 48.94 -0.56 -1.30
C VAL A 654 49.28 0.20 -2.59
N GLU A 655 50.49 -0.02 -3.10
CA GLU A 655 50.88 0.45 -4.42
C GLU A 655 50.39 -0.53 -5.48
N LEU A 656 49.66 -0.02 -6.48
CA LEU A 656 49.14 -0.77 -7.60
C LEU A 656 49.82 -0.32 -8.89
N SER A 657 50.61 -1.20 -9.51
CA SER A 657 51.15 -0.97 -10.84
C SER A 657 50.07 -1.22 -11.89
N THR A 658 49.84 -0.21 -12.73
CA THR A 658 48.95 -0.21 -13.90
C THR A 658 49.73 0.00 -15.20
N VAL A 659 51.06 -0.18 -15.16
CA VAL A 659 51.94 0.00 -16.33
C VAL A 659 51.63 -1.01 -17.43
N ASP A 660 51.27 -2.24 -17.05
CA ASP A 660 51.03 -3.36 -17.98
C ASP A 660 49.55 -3.49 -18.41
N ILE A 661 48.70 -2.53 -18.04
CA ILE A 661 47.29 -2.49 -18.46
C ILE A 661 47.05 -1.35 -19.45
N ASN A 662 46.24 -1.61 -20.47
CA ASN A 662 45.88 -0.63 -21.48
C ASN A 662 45.13 0.57 -20.87
N SER A 663 45.15 1.71 -21.55
CA SER A 663 44.30 2.84 -21.17
C SER A 663 42.82 2.47 -21.23
N GLY A 664 42.05 2.81 -20.21
CA GLY A 664 40.66 2.41 -20.09
C GLY A 664 40.07 2.59 -18.70
N VAL A 665 38.80 2.21 -18.56
CA VAL A 665 38.06 2.19 -17.29
C VAL A 665 38.04 0.76 -16.75
N TYR A 666 38.27 0.62 -15.45
CA TYR A 666 38.36 -0.64 -14.75
C TYR A 666 37.58 -0.57 -13.43
N CYS A 667 37.20 -1.73 -12.92
CA CYS A 667 36.56 -1.88 -11.62
C CYS A 667 37.55 -2.50 -10.63
N ILE A 668 37.86 -1.79 -9.55
CA ILE A 668 38.57 -2.34 -8.40
C ILE A 668 37.56 -2.97 -7.46
N VAL A 669 37.85 -4.18 -7.01
CA VAL A 669 37.11 -4.89 -5.97
C VAL A 669 38.08 -5.24 -4.84
N ILE A 670 37.67 -4.97 -3.60
CA ILE A 670 38.41 -5.36 -2.40
C ILE A 670 37.72 -6.55 -1.75
N HIS A 671 38.48 -7.62 -1.49
CA HIS A 671 38.06 -8.72 -0.64
C HIS A 671 38.80 -8.62 0.69
N ASN A 672 38.07 -8.78 1.80
CA ASN A 672 38.68 -8.82 3.12
C ASN A 672 39.41 -10.17 3.36
N ARG A 673 40.07 -10.31 4.52
CA ARG A 673 40.80 -11.54 4.89
C ARG A 673 39.95 -12.82 4.95
N TYR A 674 38.62 -12.70 4.91
CA TYR A 674 37.67 -13.83 4.89
C TYR A 674 37.16 -14.16 3.48
N GLY A 675 37.61 -13.46 2.44
CA GLY A 675 37.19 -13.68 1.06
C GLY A 675 35.80 -13.11 0.72
N MET A 676 35.20 -12.32 1.62
CA MET A 676 33.95 -11.63 1.35
C MET A 676 34.21 -10.36 0.53
N LYS A 677 33.41 -10.17 -0.52
CA LYS A 677 33.42 -8.95 -1.34
C LYS A 677 32.85 -7.81 -0.51
N GLN A 678 33.61 -6.73 -0.35
CA GLN A 678 33.13 -5.60 0.46
C GLN A 678 32.84 -4.34 -0.37
N PHE A 679 33.61 -4.03 -1.42
CA PHE A 679 33.49 -2.74 -2.12
C PHE A 679 33.82 -2.81 -3.61
N ILE A 680 33.30 -1.86 -4.40
CA ILE A 680 33.59 -1.66 -5.83
C ILE A 680 33.90 -0.18 -6.08
N HIS A 681 35.02 0.13 -6.74
CA HIS A 681 35.37 1.50 -7.11
C HIS A 681 35.93 1.56 -8.55
N THR A 682 35.70 2.66 -9.25
CA THR A 682 36.26 2.89 -10.59
C THR A 682 37.75 3.24 -10.53
N LEU A 683 38.55 2.62 -11.41
CA LEU A 683 39.94 2.97 -11.71
C LEU A 683 40.05 3.40 -13.17
N ILE A 684 40.69 4.53 -13.43
CA ILE A 684 40.90 5.07 -14.78
C ILE A 684 42.40 5.08 -15.09
N LYS A 685 42.82 4.34 -16.12
CA LYS A 685 44.18 4.41 -16.68
C LYS A 685 44.17 5.36 -17.88
N SER A 686 44.84 6.51 -17.75
CA SER A 686 45.11 7.44 -18.87
C SER A 686 46.36 7.03 -19.65
N GLN A 687 46.51 7.60 -20.86
CA GLN A 687 47.63 7.33 -21.76
C GLN A 687 49.00 7.55 -21.11
#